data_AF-A0AA41Z9E9-F1
#
_entry.id   AF-A0AA41Z9E9-F1
#
_cell.length_a   1.000
_cell.length_b   1.000
_cell.length_c   1.000
_cell.angle_alpha   90.00
_cell.angle_beta   90.00
_cell.angle_gamma   90.00
#
_symmetry.space_group_name_H-M   'P 1'
#
loop_
_entity.id
_entity.type
_entity.pdbx_description
1 polymer ?
#
loop_
_entity_poly.entity_id
_entity_poly.type
_entity_poly.pdbx_seq_one_letter_code
_entity_poly.pdbx_strand_id
1 'polypeptide(L)'
;MAMLVAAPARAATDEAPVRLAIPAQTLAGALDQFARQIRVQILYPYEIAAARRSGGINGRMPPRRALDRLLRRSGLEIATFGGKLISLRIARPATMPPAPRATPPRPVPLPVPTAGPPRDIVVTGRAAEAPLRETELSYAITRIGATTLSRQKAISTADLFKQIPGFWVEATGGEASNNVRARGIPTDGYSTVALLEDGLPVQYDGGLGYLNTDQVFRIDATIDRVEAVRGGPSAIFAPNAPGGSVDFITRNGLKNPGYTLSGTVGSFGYARIDGFAGLQLAPALGVSIGGFYRADNGLRDPGYPADRGGQIRAGIDYDDGRLRLSFNIKQLDDRVILYLPVPLEFDARGQVRAIPGFDPLRDTLAGPDNAHVLLKTPTGRYDFDLTQGTHSHVTFYSLAGRLALGKRTLLEVRTRLRTGTTLRNGLFPTGRPMSASAYLESVHTQLAAAFPNSSAVQIRFAGTAQTFAPNNNGNGLVLGANLLSVALPMDEFIGDARLKSVFDLLGHHDAAVGLTYGDSRWHYNRQMATALLEVSGRARRLDVVAIDPAGREIGRLTDNGFIRYGSLFDSVAMKTANVALYLADEWAIAPHWRVDVGLRWERTRIGGDMMTSKPFDLGDPTTLADDAVIGGTGAARPIDRRFAGLNWTAAINFNPFPSLGLFARLTRIARLPSASEFYASPNRTDEAIVPITMAEAGLIATRPRWNLSAVGFATHFARLPFTDYRFDTVSNSYAERTSIADTSSIGLELAGHAKLIGPLQLDMQATLQDPRYRNFSYIELSSGRPVTRNVTGNQLVRVPRLSLRIAPSLDLFRGKLRVGGELMHYSSRFADIANTQRLPAFSLLNASLNAKLTDRVSFALNATNLTNALGLTEGNPRVGSFDAGGMSNGYFLARPEFGRSIRGTLSLSY
;
A
#
# COMPACT_ATOMS: atom_id res chain seq x y z
N MET A 1 -61.35 23.81 -29.17
CA MET A 1 -60.77 25.08 -28.67
C MET A 1 -61.52 25.46 -27.39
N ALA A 2 -60.93 25.23 -26.21
CA ALA A 2 -61.32 25.84 -24.93
C ALA A 2 -60.28 25.46 -23.86
N MET A 3 -59.50 26.46 -23.43
CA MET A 3 -58.65 26.41 -22.23
C MET A 3 -59.55 26.40 -20.98
N LEU A 4 -59.22 25.57 -19.99
CA LEU A 4 -59.62 25.80 -18.60
C LEU A 4 -58.35 25.99 -17.75
N VAL A 5 -58.25 27.17 -17.15
CA VAL A 5 -57.23 27.56 -16.17
C VAL A 5 -57.71 27.10 -14.79
N ALA A 6 -56.93 26.28 -14.09
CA ALA A 6 -57.13 25.98 -12.68
C ALA A 6 -55.98 26.59 -11.86
N ALA A 7 -56.32 27.46 -10.91
CA ALA A 7 -55.40 28.09 -9.98
C ALA A 7 -54.90 27.08 -8.91
N PRO A 8 -53.65 27.19 -8.41
CA PRO A 8 -53.18 26.35 -7.33
C PRO A 8 -53.65 26.88 -5.97
N ALA A 9 -54.40 26.05 -5.23
CA ALA A 9 -54.71 26.27 -3.83
C ALA A 9 -53.43 26.15 -2.98
N ARG A 10 -53.18 27.16 -2.13
CA ARG A 10 -52.07 27.19 -1.16
C ARG A 10 -52.55 26.55 0.14
N ALA A 11 -52.11 25.32 0.43
CA ALA A 11 -52.34 24.69 1.74
C ALA A 11 -51.24 25.15 2.72
N ALA A 12 -51.61 25.93 3.73
CA ALA A 12 -50.80 26.15 4.92
C ALA A 12 -51.13 25.04 5.93
N THR A 13 -50.13 24.27 6.34
CA THR A 13 -50.24 23.31 7.45
C THR A 13 -50.24 24.06 8.77
N ASP A 14 -51.40 24.23 9.41
CA ASP A 14 -51.48 24.71 10.78
C ASP A 14 -51.14 23.57 11.76
N GLU A 15 -50.07 23.77 12.57
CA GLU A 15 -49.70 22.85 13.65
C GLU A 15 -50.63 23.00 14.86
N ALA A 16 -50.97 21.88 15.50
CA ALA A 16 -51.84 21.88 16.68
C ALA A 16 -51.27 22.72 17.86
N PRO A 17 -52.09 23.56 18.52
CA PRO A 17 -51.64 24.38 19.65
C PRO A 17 -51.19 23.57 20.88
N VAL A 18 -49.99 23.86 21.40
CA VAL A 18 -49.42 23.25 22.62
C VAL A 18 -49.42 24.26 23.77
N ARG A 19 -49.62 23.79 25.01
CA ARG A 19 -49.51 24.63 26.21
C ARG A 19 -48.04 24.80 26.58
N LEU A 20 -47.57 26.05 26.63
CA LEU A 20 -46.19 26.40 26.92
C LEU A 20 -46.12 27.35 28.11
N ALA A 21 -45.16 27.10 28.99
CA ALA A 21 -44.89 27.93 30.16
C ALA A 21 -43.37 28.08 30.31
N ILE A 22 -42.83 29.18 29.76
CA ILE A 22 -41.40 29.50 29.71
C ILE A 22 -41.25 30.92 30.26
N PRO A 23 -40.66 31.10 31.45
CA PRO A 23 -40.46 32.43 32.02
C PRO A 23 -39.46 33.25 31.19
N ALA A 24 -39.44 34.57 31.40
CA ALA A 24 -38.43 35.44 30.80
C ALA A 24 -37.03 35.09 31.37
N GLN A 25 -36.09 34.75 30.49
CA GLN A 25 -34.73 34.30 30.84
C GLN A 25 -33.78 34.54 29.65
N THR A 26 -32.54 34.03 29.71
CA THR A 26 -31.64 34.05 28.54
C THR A 26 -32.30 33.35 27.36
N LEU A 27 -32.07 33.82 26.13
CA LEU A 27 -32.70 33.22 24.96
C LEU A 27 -32.23 31.78 24.78
N ALA A 28 -30.95 31.48 25.05
CA ALA A 28 -30.45 30.10 25.08
C ALA A 28 -31.26 29.21 26.06
N GLY A 29 -31.44 29.64 27.32
CA GLY A 29 -32.24 28.90 28.30
C GLY A 29 -33.72 28.74 27.90
N ALA A 30 -34.29 29.78 27.29
CA ALA A 30 -35.67 29.75 26.80
C ALA A 30 -35.85 28.81 25.60
N LEU A 31 -34.87 28.74 24.69
CA LEU A 31 -34.87 27.81 23.56
C LEU A 31 -34.72 26.37 24.03
N ASP A 32 -33.87 26.11 25.03
CA ASP A 32 -33.71 24.78 25.61
C ASP A 32 -34.97 24.30 26.34
N GLN A 33 -35.65 25.20 27.08
CA GLN A 33 -36.91 24.88 27.74
C GLN A 33 -38.05 24.68 26.74
N PHE A 34 -38.08 25.48 25.67
CA PHE A 34 -39.01 25.31 24.56
C PHE A 34 -38.81 23.95 23.88
N ALA A 35 -37.57 23.59 23.55
CA ALA A 35 -37.18 22.30 22.97
C ALA A 35 -37.67 21.11 23.81
N ARG A 36 -37.51 21.18 25.14
CA ARG A 36 -38.00 20.16 26.08
C ARG A 36 -39.52 20.03 26.11
N GLN A 37 -40.26 21.16 26.14
CA GLN A 37 -41.72 21.14 26.25
C GLN A 37 -42.42 20.58 25.00
N ILE A 38 -41.83 20.74 23.81
CA ILE A 38 -42.40 20.21 22.56
C ILE A 38 -41.65 18.98 22.00
N ARG A 39 -40.65 18.46 22.74
CA ARG A 39 -39.85 17.27 22.40
C ARG A 39 -39.16 17.35 21.03
N VAL A 40 -38.52 18.47 20.75
CA VAL A 40 -37.71 18.69 19.53
C VAL A 40 -36.28 19.07 19.88
N GLN A 41 -35.35 18.90 18.94
CA GLN A 41 -34.00 19.44 19.04
C GLN A 41 -33.93 20.81 18.37
N ILE A 42 -33.21 21.77 18.95
CA ILE A 42 -33.00 23.11 18.37
C ILE A 42 -31.51 23.38 18.22
N LEU A 43 -31.06 23.66 17.00
CA LEU A 43 -29.69 24.09 16.71
C LEU A 43 -29.67 25.60 16.53
N TYR A 44 -28.79 26.30 17.27
CA TYR A 44 -28.71 27.76 17.22
C TYR A 44 -27.29 28.27 17.53
N PRO A 45 -26.90 29.46 17.05
CA PRO A 45 -25.64 30.10 17.44
C PRO A 45 -25.67 30.46 18.93
N TYR A 46 -25.01 29.66 19.77
CA TYR A 46 -25.12 29.74 21.23
C TYR A 46 -24.69 31.11 21.77
N GLU A 47 -23.57 31.67 21.32
CA GLU A 47 -23.06 32.96 21.81
C GLU A 47 -24.07 34.11 21.62
N ILE A 48 -24.78 34.13 20.49
CA ILE A 48 -25.81 35.14 20.19
C ILE A 48 -27.05 34.92 21.06
N ALA A 49 -27.47 33.67 21.25
CA ALA A 49 -28.63 33.35 22.09
C ALA A 49 -28.34 33.55 23.59
N ALA A 50 -27.12 33.31 24.05
CA ALA A 50 -26.71 33.52 25.43
C ALA A 50 -26.63 35.02 25.78
N ALA A 51 -26.25 35.87 24.81
CA ALA A 51 -26.16 37.32 24.95
C ALA A 51 -27.51 38.06 24.88
N ARG A 52 -28.63 37.35 24.67
CA ARG A 52 -29.98 37.94 24.52
C ARG A 52 -30.93 37.41 25.57
N ARG A 53 -31.98 38.18 25.89
CA ARG A 53 -33.08 37.76 26.76
C ARG A 53 -34.35 37.55 25.96
N SER A 54 -35.09 36.50 26.30
CA SER A 54 -36.44 36.24 25.80
C SER A 54 -37.48 36.88 26.71
N GLY A 55 -38.57 37.38 26.14
CA GLY A 55 -39.75 37.88 26.87
C GLY A 55 -40.60 36.77 27.52
N GLY A 56 -40.25 35.51 27.34
CA GLY A 56 -41.01 34.35 27.83
C GLY A 56 -42.28 34.06 27.02
N ILE A 57 -42.90 32.91 27.29
CA ILE A 57 -44.20 32.50 26.75
C ILE A 57 -45.02 31.90 27.87
N ASN A 58 -46.28 32.31 27.98
CA ASN A 58 -47.28 31.61 28.75
C ASN A 58 -48.58 31.51 27.94
N GLY A 59 -49.12 30.30 27.76
CA GLY A 59 -50.40 30.07 27.08
C GLY A 59 -50.37 28.93 26.06
N ARG A 60 -51.51 28.71 25.40
CA ARG A 60 -51.68 27.67 24.37
C ARG A 60 -51.53 28.29 22.98
N MET A 61 -50.53 27.87 22.20
CA MET A 61 -50.29 28.37 20.84
C MET A 61 -49.50 27.37 19.99
N PRO A 62 -49.55 27.48 18.64
CA PRO A 62 -48.73 26.63 17.77
C PRO A 62 -47.23 26.80 18.07
N PRO A 63 -46.44 25.70 18.08
CA PRO A 63 -45.00 25.73 18.36
C PRO A 63 -44.24 26.77 17.53
N ARG A 64 -44.51 26.86 16.23
CA ARG A 64 -43.86 27.86 15.36
C ARG A 64 -44.12 29.29 15.82
N ARG A 65 -45.38 29.61 16.16
CA ARG A 65 -45.76 30.93 16.65
C ARG A 65 -45.10 31.24 18.00
N ALA A 66 -45.02 30.25 18.89
CA ALA A 66 -44.29 30.38 20.13
C ALA A 66 -42.81 30.68 19.89
N LEU A 67 -42.13 29.91 19.05
CA LEU A 67 -40.72 30.14 18.74
C LEU A 67 -40.48 31.53 18.14
N ASP A 68 -41.33 31.99 17.22
CA ASP A 68 -41.27 33.36 16.70
C ASP A 68 -41.35 34.41 17.82
N ARG A 69 -42.15 34.17 18.87
CA ARG A 69 -42.21 35.06 20.04
C ARG A 69 -40.91 35.09 20.83
N LEU A 70 -40.28 33.93 21.04
CA LEU A 70 -39.00 33.84 21.75
C LEU A 70 -37.89 34.57 20.99
N LEU A 71 -37.91 34.51 19.66
CA LEU A 71 -36.88 35.08 18.80
C LEU A 71 -37.03 36.58 18.52
N ARG A 72 -38.12 37.22 18.98
CA ARG A 72 -38.31 38.66 18.74
C ARG A 72 -37.15 39.47 19.29
N ARG A 73 -36.58 40.32 18.42
CA ARG A 73 -35.44 41.21 18.73
C ARG A 73 -34.15 40.47 19.15
N SER A 74 -34.06 39.17 18.88
CA SER A 74 -32.86 38.37 19.18
C SER A 74 -31.75 38.50 18.13
N GLY A 75 -32.10 38.90 16.91
CA GLY A 75 -31.21 38.80 15.74
C GLY A 75 -31.11 37.39 15.16
N LEU A 76 -31.92 36.43 15.65
CA LEU A 76 -32.04 35.08 15.12
C LEU A 76 -33.40 34.90 14.43
N GLU A 77 -33.43 34.09 13.39
CA GLU A 77 -34.64 33.67 12.68
C GLU A 77 -34.64 32.16 12.45
N ILE A 78 -35.84 31.60 12.25
CA ILE A 78 -36.03 30.18 11.99
C ILE A 78 -35.52 29.86 10.58
N ALA A 79 -34.46 29.06 10.49
CA ALA A 79 -33.92 28.56 9.22
C ALA A 79 -34.69 27.33 8.73
N THR A 80 -35.00 26.39 9.62
CA THR A 80 -35.87 25.24 9.35
C THR A 80 -36.78 24.97 10.55
N PHE A 81 -38.03 24.57 10.27
CA PHE A 81 -39.01 24.17 11.28
C PHE A 81 -39.58 22.81 10.88
N GLY A 82 -39.01 21.73 11.42
CA GLY A 82 -39.43 20.36 11.15
C GLY A 82 -39.83 19.61 12.43
N GLY A 83 -40.63 18.54 12.30
CA GLY A 83 -41.31 17.89 13.43
C GLY A 83 -40.42 17.29 14.55
N LYS A 84 -39.11 17.11 14.34
CA LYS A 84 -38.16 16.70 15.39
C LYS A 84 -36.91 17.59 15.51
N LEU A 85 -36.67 18.48 14.55
CA LEU A 85 -35.48 19.34 14.50
C LEU A 85 -35.85 20.73 13.97
N ILE A 86 -35.42 21.74 14.71
CA ILE A 86 -35.54 23.16 14.36
C ILE A 86 -34.12 23.73 14.27
N SER A 87 -33.82 24.53 13.26
CA SER A 87 -32.55 25.26 13.20
C SER A 87 -32.79 26.75 13.11
N LEU A 88 -31.95 27.51 13.82
CA LEU A 88 -31.95 28.96 13.86
C LEU A 88 -30.68 29.51 13.22
N ARG A 89 -30.80 30.63 12.53
CA ARG A 89 -29.67 31.35 11.93
C ARG A 89 -29.77 32.83 12.22
N ILE A 90 -28.68 33.55 11.98
CA ILE A 90 -28.65 35.02 12.08
C ILE A 90 -29.62 35.61 11.04
N ALA A 91 -30.52 36.47 11.49
CA ALA A 91 -31.46 37.18 10.64
C ALA A 91 -30.70 38.09 9.67
N ARG A 92 -31.01 38.00 8.37
CA ARG A 92 -30.41 38.89 7.37
C ARG A 92 -31.11 40.26 7.43
N PRO A 93 -30.40 41.39 7.27
CA PRO A 93 -31.04 42.68 7.08
C PRO A 93 -32.01 42.62 5.88
N ALA A 94 -33.21 43.20 6.04
CA ALA A 94 -34.20 43.23 4.97
C ALA A 94 -33.75 44.16 3.84
N THR A 95 -33.31 43.59 2.73
CA THR A 95 -33.15 44.30 1.44
C THR A 95 -34.43 44.15 0.60
N MET A 96 -34.85 45.25 -0.01
CA MET A 96 -36.04 45.44 -0.86
C MET A 96 -36.28 44.34 -1.93
N PRO A 97 -37.55 44.16 -2.39
CA PRO A 97 -37.97 43.00 -3.15
C PRO A 97 -37.59 43.06 -4.66
N PRO A 98 -37.26 41.92 -5.29
CA PRO A 98 -36.93 41.83 -6.71
C PRO A 98 -38.15 41.63 -7.63
N ALA A 99 -37.97 42.01 -8.90
CA ALA A 99 -38.84 41.73 -10.05
C ALA A 99 -38.96 40.20 -10.33
N PRO A 100 -39.91 39.75 -11.18
CA PRO A 100 -40.59 38.45 -11.03
C PRO A 100 -39.71 37.23 -11.29
N ARG A 101 -39.92 36.21 -10.46
CA ARG A 101 -39.18 34.93 -10.37
C ARG A 101 -39.38 34.02 -11.58
N ALA A 102 -38.26 33.48 -12.08
CA ALA A 102 -38.21 32.07 -12.48
C ALA A 102 -38.23 31.18 -11.22
N THR A 103 -39.02 30.11 -11.27
CA THR A 103 -39.36 29.21 -10.16
C THR A 103 -38.12 28.50 -9.58
N PRO A 104 -37.82 28.61 -8.26
CA PRO A 104 -36.84 27.74 -7.62
C PRO A 104 -37.44 26.36 -7.36
N PRO A 105 -36.69 25.25 -7.56
CA PRO A 105 -37.19 23.91 -7.33
C PRO A 105 -37.40 23.63 -5.83
N ARG A 106 -38.39 22.77 -5.57
CA ARG A 106 -38.78 22.16 -4.29
C ARG A 106 -37.54 21.64 -3.51
N PRO A 107 -37.39 21.91 -2.20
CA PRO A 107 -36.39 21.22 -1.39
C PRO A 107 -36.74 19.74 -1.31
N VAL A 108 -35.91 18.89 -1.89
CA VAL A 108 -35.97 17.43 -1.72
C VAL A 108 -35.57 17.12 -0.26
N PRO A 109 -36.26 16.22 0.45
CA PRO A 109 -35.83 15.77 1.77
C PRO A 109 -34.38 15.30 1.71
N LEU A 110 -33.52 15.78 2.61
CA LEU A 110 -32.14 15.31 2.70
C LEU A 110 -32.15 13.78 2.91
N PRO A 111 -31.51 13.00 2.04
CA PRO A 111 -31.31 11.59 2.27
C PRO A 111 -30.49 11.39 3.56
N VAL A 112 -30.81 10.34 4.31
CA VAL A 112 -29.87 9.64 5.20
C VAL A 112 -28.51 9.60 4.49
N PRO A 113 -27.36 9.85 5.16
CA PRO A 113 -26.06 9.92 4.50
C PRO A 113 -25.82 8.66 3.66
N THR A 114 -26.10 8.78 2.38
CA THR A 114 -25.63 7.87 1.35
C THR A 114 -24.19 8.26 1.14
N ALA A 115 -23.31 7.26 1.05
CA ALA A 115 -21.88 7.43 0.81
C ALA A 115 -21.64 8.52 -0.27
N GLY A 116 -21.32 9.72 0.18
CA GLY A 116 -20.67 10.76 -0.60
C GLY A 116 -19.18 10.68 -0.31
N PRO A 117 -18.34 11.28 -1.17
CA PRO A 117 -16.92 11.42 -0.85
C PRO A 117 -16.76 12.05 0.55
N PRO A 118 -15.76 11.61 1.35
CA PRO A 118 -15.54 12.12 2.69
C PRO A 118 -15.51 13.66 2.68
N ARG A 119 -16.17 14.31 3.63
CA ARG A 119 -16.13 15.77 3.79
C ARG A 119 -14.67 16.25 3.95
N ASP A 120 -14.18 16.89 2.90
CA ASP A 120 -13.15 17.95 2.71
C ASP A 120 -12.19 18.32 3.85
N ILE A 121 -11.53 17.38 4.53
CA ILE A 121 -10.27 17.72 5.24
C ILE A 121 -9.16 16.79 4.74
N VAL A 122 -8.19 17.36 4.03
CA VAL A 122 -6.92 16.72 3.69
C VAL A 122 -5.90 17.12 4.74
N VAL A 123 -5.32 16.13 5.42
CA VAL A 123 -4.32 16.35 6.47
C VAL A 123 -2.92 15.93 6.02
N THR A 124 -2.83 15.11 4.97
CA THR A 124 -1.58 14.55 4.46
C THR A 124 -0.90 15.50 3.49
N GLY A 125 0.41 15.68 3.66
CA GLY A 125 1.26 16.44 2.72
C GLY A 125 1.04 17.95 2.76
N ARG A 126 0.69 18.52 3.93
CA ARG A 126 0.31 19.93 4.07
C ARG A 126 0.95 20.62 5.28
N ALA A 127 1.13 21.94 5.15
CA ALA A 127 1.55 22.82 6.23
C ALA A 127 0.34 23.23 7.10
N ALA A 128 -0.81 23.44 6.46
CA ALA A 128 -2.02 23.92 7.12
C ALA A 128 -2.79 22.83 7.87
N GLU A 129 -3.55 23.24 8.88
CA GLU A 129 -4.63 22.41 9.44
C GLU A 129 -6.00 22.73 8.87
N ALA A 130 -6.14 23.91 8.28
CA ALA A 130 -7.40 24.33 7.71
C ALA A 130 -7.80 23.39 6.56
N PRO A 131 -9.04 22.91 6.54
CA PRO A 131 -9.53 22.13 5.41
C PRO A 131 -9.49 22.96 4.13
N LEU A 132 -8.97 22.37 3.06
CA LEU A 132 -9.08 22.88 1.70
C LEU A 132 -9.99 21.98 0.87
N ARG A 133 -10.67 22.60 -0.10
CA ARG A 133 -11.33 21.85 -1.18
C ARG A 133 -10.26 21.21 -2.05
N GLU A 134 -10.60 20.08 -2.67
CA GLU A 134 -9.68 19.44 -3.64
C GLU A 134 -9.28 20.39 -4.78
N THR A 135 -10.16 21.32 -5.17
CA THR A 135 -9.90 22.32 -6.22
C THR A 135 -8.88 23.40 -5.79
N GLU A 136 -8.59 23.54 -4.50
CA GLU A 136 -7.61 24.48 -3.96
C GLU A 136 -6.22 23.84 -3.78
N LEU A 137 -6.10 22.52 -3.95
CA LEU A 137 -4.84 21.81 -3.83
C LEU A 137 -4.00 21.97 -5.10
N SER A 138 -2.68 22.08 -4.94
CA SER A 138 -1.73 22.12 -6.04
C SER A 138 -1.05 20.77 -6.33
N TYR A 139 -1.75 19.67 -6.00
CA TYR A 139 -1.27 18.31 -6.17
C TYR A 139 -2.44 17.30 -6.21
N ALA A 140 -2.15 16.09 -6.67
CA ALA A 140 -3.15 15.03 -6.80
C ALA A 140 -3.31 14.22 -5.50
N ILE A 141 -4.55 14.07 -5.03
CA ILE A 141 -4.89 13.24 -3.86
C ILE A 141 -5.95 12.19 -4.19
N THR A 142 -5.83 11.00 -3.60
CA THR A 142 -6.87 9.96 -3.61
C THR A 142 -7.27 9.65 -2.17
N ARG A 143 -8.58 9.60 -1.90
CA ARG A 143 -9.15 9.35 -0.57
C ARG A 143 -10.02 8.11 -0.57
N ILE A 144 -9.78 7.18 0.35
CA ILE A 144 -10.54 5.94 0.49
C ILE A 144 -11.05 5.86 1.94
N GLY A 145 -12.35 6.06 2.15
CA GLY A 145 -12.96 6.03 3.49
C GLY A 145 -13.26 4.61 4.00
N ALA A 146 -13.51 4.49 5.31
CA ALA A 146 -13.82 3.25 6.01
C ALA A 146 -14.88 2.38 5.33
N THR A 147 -15.97 2.99 4.84
CA THR A 147 -17.04 2.23 4.17
C THR A 147 -16.58 1.64 2.84
N THR A 148 -15.66 2.29 2.13
CA THR A 148 -15.11 1.75 0.88
C THR A 148 -14.09 0.65 1.20
N LEU A 149 -13.22 0.87 2.19
CA LEU A 149 -12.26 -0.13 2.68
C LEU A 149 -12.96 -1.42 3.12
N SER A 150 -14.07 -1.31 3.86
CA SER A 150 -14.82 -2.47 4.33
C SER A 150 -15.50 -3.25 3.20
N ARG A 151 -15.82 -2.61 2.08
CA ARG A 151 -16.47 -3.24 0.93
C ARG A 151 -15.50 -3.96 0.01
N GLN A 152 -14.33 -3.37 -0.27
CA GLN A 152 -13.41 -3.88 -1.28
C GLN A 152 -12.47 -4.98 -0.78
N LYS A 153 -12.32 -5.17 0.55
CA LYS A 153 -11.57 -6.26 1.21
C LYS A 153 -10.29 -6.67 0.44
N ALA A 154 -9.44 -5.68 0.15
CA ALA A 154 -8.15 -5.87 -0.50
C ALA A 154 -7.32 -6.93 0.24
N ILE A 155 -6.59 -7.74 -0.51
CA ILE A 155 -5.80 -8.84 0.06
C ILE A 155 -4.56 -8.31 0.80
N SER A 156 -3.99 -7.21 0.32
CA SER A 156 -2.80 -6.59 0.90
C SER A 156 -2.88 -5.07 0.86
N THR A 157 -1.95 -4.42 1.56
CA THR A 157 -1.75 -2.97 1.46
C THR A 157 -1.44 -2.55 0.02
N ALA A 158 -0.66 -3.35 -0.70
CA ALA A 158 -0.35 -3.11 -2.11
C ALA A 158 -1.61 -3.26 -2.99
N ASP A 159 -2.45 -4.27 -2.76
CA ASP A 159 -3.67 -4.45 -3.56
C ASP A 159 -4.62 -3.25 -3.46
N LEU A 160 -4.70 -2.60 -2.30
CA LEU A 160 -5.40 -1.32 -2.13
C LEU A 160 -4.85 -0.22 -3.06
N PHE A 161 -3.53 -0.22 -3.30
CA PHE A 161 -2.86 0.81 -4.09
C PHE A 161 -3.17 0.73 -5.58
N LYS A 162 -3.74 -0.39 -6.07
CA LYS A 162 -4.29 -0.47 -7.44
C LYS A 162 -5.42 0.53 -7.70
N GLN A 163 -5.97 1.12 -6.64
CA GLN A 163 -6.99 2.17 -6.69
C GLN A 163 -6.43 3.59 -6.69
N ILE A 164 -5.10 3.74 -6.73
CA ILE A 164 -4.43 5.02 -6.73
C ILE A 164 -3.86 5.23 -8.15
N PRO A 165 -4.44 6.15 -8.95
CA PRO A 165 -3.87 6.50 -10.25
C PRO A 165 -2.40 6.89 -10.14
N GLY A 166 -1.58 6.51 -11.13
CA GLY A 166 -0.14 6.74 -11.13
C GLY A 166 0.67 5.61 -10.49
N PHE A 167 0.04 4.77 -9.67
CA PHE A 167 0.69 3.59 -9.07
C PHE A 167 0.49 2.35 -9.95
N TRP A 168 1.59 1.64 -10.18
CA TRP A 168 1.61 0.30 -10.76
C TRP A 168 2.02 -0.68 -9.66
N VAL A 169 1.19 -1.69 -9.43
CA VAL A 169 1.34 -2.60 -8.29
C VAL A 169 1.41 -4.04 -8.78
N GLU A 170 2.40 -4.77 -8.29
CA GLU A 170 2.50 -6.23 -8.44
C GLU A 170 2.11 -6.90 -7.12
N ALA A 171 0.80 -6.99 -6.87
CA ALA A 171 0.25 -7.54 -5.61
C ALA A 171 0.17 -9.09 -5.63
N THR A 172 1.21 -9.74 -6.16
CA THR A 172 1.26 -11.20 -6.36
C THR A 172 2.25 -11.89 -5.42
N GLY A 173 2.83 -11.16 -4.48
CA GLY A 173 3.64 -11.71 -3.39
C GLY A 173 2.81 -12.34 -2.27
N GLY A 174 1.51 -12.07 -2.22
CA GLY A 174 0.61 -12.46 -1.12
C GLY A 174 0.16 -11.23 -0.33
N GLU A 175 -0.11 -11.40 0.97
CA GLU A 175 -0.52 -10.29 1.85
C GLU A 175 0.60 -9.27 2.11
N ALA A 176 1.87 -9.63 1.87
CA ALA A 176 3.03 -8.76 2.05
C ALA A 176 4.14 -9.00 1.00
N SER A 177 5.22 -8.21 1.06
CA SER A 177 6.38 -8.28 0.16
C SER A 177 6.04 -7.96 -1.30
N ASN A 178 5.07 -7.08 -1.52
CA ASN A 178 4.63 -6.70 -2.86
C ASN A 178 5.47 -5.53 -3.41
N ASN A 179 5.43 -5.32 -4.73
CA ASN A 179 6.11 -4.20 -5.37
C ASN A 179 5.13 -3.09 -5.73
N VAL A 180 5.51 -1.85 -5.44
CA VAL A 180 4.78 -0.65 -5.84
C VAL A 180 5.73 0.25 -6.63
N ARG A 181 5.30 0.68 -7.80
CA ARG A 181 6.01 1.66 -8.63
C ARG A 181 5.11 2.86 -8.85
N ALA A 182 5.69 4.05 -8.88
CA ALA A 182 4.96 5.29 -9.17
C ALA A 182 5.60 5.97 -10.39
N ARG A 183 4.80 6.49 -11.32
CA ARG A 183 5.21 7.45 -12.37
C ARG A 183 6.51 7.10 -13.12
N GLY A 184 6.64 5.83 -13.51
CA GLY A 184 7.80 5.33 -14.26
C GLY A 184 9.06 5.12 -13.42
N ILE A 185 8.97 4.98 -12.11
CA ILE A 185 10.12 4.60 -11.27
C ILE A 185 10.29 3.07 -11.28
N PRO A 186 11.41 2.53 -11.79
CA PRO A 186 11.66 1.08 -11.80
C PRO A 186 12.34 0.63 -10.50
N THR A 187 11.90 1.14 -9.35
CA THR A 187 12.36 0.70 -8.03
C THR A 187 11.27 -0.16 -7.41
N ASP A 188 11.64 -1.36 -7.00
CA ASP A 188 10.74 -2.34 -6.40
C ASP A 188 10.45 -2.03 -4.92
N GLY A 189 9.46 -2.72 -4.34
CA GLY A 189 9.06 -2.53 -2.95
C GLY A 189 8.48 -1.16 -2.64
N TYR A 190 8.95 -0.55 -1.54
CA TYR A 190 8.41 0.68 -0.95
C TYR A 190 9.46 1.79 -0.77
N SER A 191 10.64 1.68 -1.41
CA SER A 191 11.72 2.66 -1.31
C SER A 191 11.42 4.02 -1.98
N THR A 192 10.27 4.15 -2.64
CA THR A 192 9.84 5.38 -3.32
C THR A 192 8.42 5.83 -2.96
N VAL A 193 7.71 5.03 -2.16
CA VAL A 193 6.34 5.32 -1.70
C VAL A 193 6.29 5.10 -0.20
N ALA A 194 6.15 6.19 0.56
CA ALA A 194 6.11 6.11 2.02
C ALA A 194 4.73 5.64 2.53
N LEU A 195 4.72 4.68 3.45
CA LEU A 195 3.54 4.29 4.22
C LEU A 195 3.56 5.05 5.53
N LEU A 196 2.54 5.87 5.74
CA LEU A 196 2.35 6.64 6.96
C LEU A 196 1.19 6.05 7.76
N GLU A 197 1.27 6.13 9.07
CA GLU A 197 0.17 5.88 10.00
C GLU A 197 0.06 7.09 10.91
N ASP A 198 -1.07 7.79 10.81
CA ASP A 198 -1.32 9.09 11.42
C ASP A 198 -0.22 10.13 11.11
N GLY A 199 0.20 10.15 9.85
CA GLY A 199 1.20 11.06 9.26
C GLY A 199 2.63 10.87 9.75
N LEU A 200 2.92 9.84 10.54
CA LEU A 200 4.28 9.35 10.78
C LEU A 200 4.59 8.12 9.91
N PRO A 201 5.79 8.00 9.33
CA PRO A 201 6.21 6.78 8.66
C PRO A 201 6.04 5.55 9.57
N VAL A 202 5.55 4.45 9.01
CA VAL A 202 5.53 3.15 9.70
C VAL A 202 6.97 2.65 9.89
N GLN A 203 7.84 2.95 8.93
CA GLN A 203 9.27 2.68 8.92
C GLN A 203 9.96 3.88 8.25
N TYR A 204 11.10 4.35 8.76
CA TYR A 204 11.74 5.56 8.23
C TYR A 204 12.24 5.35 6.79
N ASP A 205 12.90 4.22 6.56
CA ASP A 205 13.28 3.77 5.23
C ASP A 205 12.30 2.69 4.78
N GLY A 206 11.46 3.00 3.79
CA GLY A 206 10.37 2.12 3.38
C GLY A 206 10.80 0.77 2.79
N GLY A 207 12.06 0.65 2.32
CA GLY A 207 12.57 -0.57 1.70
C GLY A 207 14.01 -0.87 2.11
N LEU A 208 14.16 -1.53 3.26
CA LEU A 208 15.45 -1.99 3.80
C LEU A 208 15.84 -3.35 3.18
N GLY A 209 15.89 -3.43 1.85
CA GLY A 209 16.24 -4.63 1.09
C GLY A 209 15.20 -5.74 1.21
N TYR A 210 15.34 -6.62 2.20
CA TYR A 210 14.42 -7.74 2.44
C TYR A 210 13.27 -7.40 3.39
N LEU A 211 13.31 -6.21 4.01
CA LEU A 211 12.25 -5.65 4.84
C LEU A 211 11.53 -4.49 4.13
N ASN A 212 10.39 -4.79 3.52
CA ASN A 212 9.45 -3.82 2.99
C ASN A 212 8.45 -3.39 4.06
N THR A 213 8.00 -2.13 4.04
CA THR A 213 7.06 -1.62 5.06
C THR A 213 5.73 -2.38 5.11
N ASP A 214 5.25 -2.94 3.99
CA ASP A 214 4.02 -3.73 3.96
C ASP A 214 4.11 -5.05 4.72
N GLN A 215 5.32 -5.51 5.06
CA GLN A 215 5.52 -6.71 5.87
C GLN A 215 5.21 -6.45 7.35
N VAL A 216 5.36 -5.22 7.83
CA VAL A 216 5.14 -4.82 9.23
C VAL A 216 3.87 -3.97 9.44
N PHE A 217 2.99 -3.95 8.43
CA PHE A 217 1.73 -3.23 8.47
C PHE A 217 0.61 -4.05 7.82
N ARG A 218 -0.56 -4.08 8.46
CA ARG A 218 -1.79 -4.67 7.89
C ARG A 218 -2.97 -3.72 8.08
N ILE A 219 -3.90 -3.79 7.12
CA ILE A 219 -5.16 -3.03 7.14
C ILE A 219 -6.18 -3.80 8.00
N ASP A 220 -6.88 -3.09 8.89
CA ASP A 220 -7.94 -3.63 9.75
C ASP A 220 -9.04 -2.59 10.05
N ALA A 221 -10.00 -2.96 10.90
CA ALA A 221 -11.10 -2.08 11.30
C ALA A 221 -10.67 -0.86 12.13
N THR A 222 -9.42 -0.76 12.57
CA THR A 222 -8.88 0.41 13.28
C THR A 222 -8.59 1.57 12.34
N ILE A 223 -8.65 1.37 11.02
CA ILE A 223 -8.46 2.43 10.02
C ILE A 223 -9.78 3.16 9.73
N ASP A 224 -9.75 4.50 9.81
CA ASP A 224 -10.87 5.39 9.46
C ASP A 224 -10.87 5.70 7.96
N ARG A 225 -9.70 6.04 7.43
CA ARG A 225 -9.53 6.33 6.00
C ARG A 225 -8.08 6.24 5.58
N VAL A 226 -7.88 6.22 4.27
CA VAL A 226 -6.58 6.28 3.61
C VAL A 226 -6.52 7.52 2.73
N GLU A 227 -5.43 8.27 2.85
CA GLU A 227 -5.11 9.44 2.03
C GLU A 227 -3.81 9.19 1.26
N ALA A 228 -3.88 9.15 -0.07
CA ALA A 228 -2.73 8.98 -0.94
C ALA A 228 -2.39 10.30 -1.64
N VAL A 229 -1.24 10.87 -1.28
CA VAL A 229 -0.66 12.07 -1.91
C VAL A 229 0.39 11.60 -2.92
N ARG A 230 0.35 12.13 -4.14
CA ARG A 230 1.29 11.77 -5.19
C ARG A 230 2.24 12.91 -5.47
N GLY A 231 3.52 12.55 -5.58
CA GLY A 231 4.60 13.47 -5.93
C GLY A 231 4.81 14.61 -4.92
N GLY A 232 5.40 15.69 -5.43
CA GLY A 232 5.66 16.98 -4.79
C GLY A 232 5.71 17.04 -3.27
N PRO A 233 4.56 17.28 -2.59
CA PRO A 233 4.53 17.53 -1.14
C PRO A 233 5.03 16.35 -0.31
N SER A 234 4.88 15.12 -0.81
CA SER A 234 5.30 13.92 -0.07
C SER A 234 6.80 13.93 0.24
N ALA A 235 7.63 14.44 -0.67
CA ALA A 235 9.08 14.51 -0.49
C ALA A 235 9.55 15.60 0.51
N ILE A 236 8.63 16.47 0.95
CA ILE A 236 8.90 17.49 1.98
C ILE A 236 8.50 16.95 3.37
N PHE A 237 7.33 16.31 3.45
CA PHE A 237 6.74 15.89 4.72
C PHE A 237 7.04 14.44 5.12
N ALA A 238 7.57 13.62 4.22
CA ALA A 238 7.93 12.23 4.49
C ALA A 238 9.31 11.88 3.91
N PRO A 239 10.09 11.01 4.60
CA PRO A 239 11.34 10.48 4.07
C PRO A 239 11.06 9.54 2.88
N ASN A 240 11.98 9.50 1.92
CA ASN A 240 11.99 8.53 0.81
C ASN A 240 10.66 8.39 0.02
N ALA A 241 9.93 9.49 -0.15
CA ALA A 241 8.59 9.50 -0.76
C ALA A 241 8.49 10.23 -2.14
N PRO A 242 9.43 10.09 -3.09
CA PRO A 242 9.35 10.78 -4.38
C PRO A 242 8.16 10.33 -5.25
N GLY A 243 7.75 9.06 -5.15
CA GLY A 243 6.57 8.52 -5.82
C GLY A 243 5.25 8.96 -5.18
N GLY A 244 5.29 9.25 -3.88
CA GLY A 244 4.13 9.68 -3.09
C GLY A 244 4.14 9.10 -1.69
N SER A 245 3.11 9.43 -0.92
CA SER A 245 2.89 8.92 0.44
C SER A 245 1.44 8.47 0.59
N VAL A 246 1.24 7.34 1.26
CA VAL A 246 -0.09 6.82 1.59
C VAL A 246 -0.23 6.77 3.10
N ASP A 247 -1.13 7.61 3.63
CA ASP A 247 -1.37 7.77 5.07
C ASP A 247 -2.63 7.03 5.50
N PHE A 248 -2.46 6.13 6.46
CA PHE A 248 -3.51 5.37 7.12
C PHE A 248 -3.92 6.11 8.39
N ILE A 249 -5.07 6.77 8.33
CA ILE A 249 -5.60 7.53 9.46
C ILE A 249 -6.41 6.61 10.35
N THR A 250 -6.06 6.54 11.63
CA THR A 250 -6.68 5.63 12.59
C THR A 250 -7.97 6.20 13.17
N ARG A 251 -8.85 5.29 13.61
CA ARG A 251 -10.04 5.60 14.40
C ARG A 251 -9.67 5.81 15.86
N ASN A 252 -10.48 6.58 16.57
CA ASN A 252 -10.32 6.75 18.02
C ASN A 252 -11.65 6.84 18.78
N GLY A 253 -11.59 6.71 20.11
CA GLY A 253 -12.77 6.67 20.98
C GLY A 253 -13.58 7.97 21.05
N LEU A 254 -12.96 9.12 20.72
CA LEU A 254 -13.61 10.43 20.73
C LEU A 254 -14.42 10.69 19.45
N LYS A 255 -13.85 10.36 18.29
CA LYS A 255 -14.44 10.62 16.96
C LYS A 255 -15.28 9.45 16.46
N ASN A 256 -14.98 8.25 16.93
CA ASN A 256 -15.61 7.01 16.47
C ASN A 256 -16.12 6.19 17.68
N PRO A 257 -16.99 6.73 18.56
CA PRO A 257 -17.61 5.92 19.61
C PRO A 257 -18.51 4.83 18.98
N GLY A 258 -18.58 3.68 19.63
CA GLY A 258 -19.33 2.52 19.15
C GLY A 258 -18.44 1.33 18.85
N TYR A 259 -18.96 0.34 18.13
CA TYR A 259 -18.17 -0.84 17.77
C TYR A 259 -18.49 -1.37 16.38
N THR A 260 -17.55 -2.12 15.83
CA THR A 260 -17.73 -2.92 14.62
C THR A 260 -17.06 -4.26 14.82
N LEU A 261 -17.76 -5.34 14.49
CA LEU A 261 -17.23 -6.70 14.46
C LEU A 261 -17.58 -7.32 13.11
N SER A 262 -16.59 -7.94 12.46
CA SER A 262 -16.74 -8.56 11.15
C SER A 262 -16.18 -9.97 11.17
N GLY A 263 -16.93 -10.92 10.62
CA GLY A 263 -16.46 -12.26 10.31
C GLY A 263 -16.40 -12.45 8.79
N THR A 264 -15.28 -12.94 8.26
CA THR A 264 -15.08 -13.21 6.84
C THR A 264 -14.70 -14.66 6.62
N VAL A 265 -15.34 -15.30 5.64
CA VAL A 265 -15.00 -16.64 5.15
C VAL A 265 -14.80 -16.61 3.64
N GLY A 266 -14.00 -17.51 3.08
CA GLY A 266 -13.79 -17.52 1.64
C GLY A 266 -13.05 -18.73 1.08
N SER A 267 -12.67 -18.63 -0.19
CA SER A 267 -11.82 -19.58 -0.88
C SER A 267 -10.54 -19.89 -0.09
N PHE A 268 -9.97 -21.08 -0.32
CA PHE A 268 -8.69 -21.53 0.27
C PHE A 268 -8.67 -21.57 1.81
N GLY A 269 -9.82 -21.91 2.41
CA GLY A 269 -9.93 -21.99 3.87
C GLY A 269 -9.85 -20.65 4.58
N TYR A 270 -10.04 -19.52 3.86
CA TYR A 270 -9.92 -18.19 4.44
C TYR A 270 -10.92 -17.95 5.55
N ALA A 271 -10.42 -17.59 6.73
CA ALA A 271 -11.21 -17.16 7.87
C ALA A 271 -10.55 -15.94 8.53
N ARG A 272 -11.33 -14.88 8.78
CA ARG A 272 -10.86 -13.67 9.47
C ARG A 272 -11.92 -13.10 10.40
N ILE A 273 -11.53 -12.76 11.62
CA ILE A 273 -12.29 -11.92 12.54
C ILE A 273 -11.59 -10.57 12.62
N ASP A 274 -12.35 -9.48 12.51
CA ASP A 274 -11.83 -8.11 12.49
C ASP A 274 -12.78 -7.20 13.27
N GLY A 275 -12.26 -6.31 14.10
CA GLY A 275 -13.10 -5.46 14.92
C GLY A 275 -12.44 -4.21 15.47
N PHE A 276 -13.30 -3.29 15.90
CA PHE A 276 -12.93 -2.04 16.55
C PHE A 276 -14.01 -1.68 17.56
N ALA A 277 -13.63 -1.18 18.72
CA ALA A 277 -14.51 -0.58 19.72
C ALA A 277 -13.89 0.72 20.22
N GLY A 278 -14.68 1.79 20.24
CA GLY A 278 -14.32 3.10 20.76
C GLY A 278 -15.32 3.55 21.82
N LEU A 279 -14.83 4.13 22.90
CA LEU A 279 -15.65 4.67 23.99
C LEU A 279 -15.18 6.07 24.36
N GLN A 280 -16.12 7.01 24.40
CA GLN A 280 -15.90 8.33 24.99
C GLN A 280 -16.18 8.23 26.51
N LEU A 281 -15.13 8.17 27.32
CA LEU A 281 -15.21 8.06 28.79
C LEU A 281 -15.61 9.39 29.44
N ALA A 282 -15.18 10.50 28.85
CA ALA A 282 -15.51 11.86 29.25
C ALA A 282 -15.58 12.75 28.00
N PRO A 283 -16.13 13.98 28.08
CA PRO A 283 -16.27 14.85 26.90
C PRO A 283 -14.97 15.03 26.10
N ALA A 284 -13.83 15.10 26.79
CA ALA A 284 -12.51 15.27 26.20
C ALA A 284 -11.64 14.00 26.23
N LEU A 285 -12.13 12.85 26.71
CA LEU A 285 -11.33 11.61 26.85
C LEU A 285 -12.00 10.42 26.17
N GLY A 286 -11.29 9.77 25.26
CA GLY A 286 -11.72 8.55 24.59
C GLY A 286 -10.69 7.43 24.71
N VAL A 287 -11.17 6.20 24.67
CA VAL A 287 -10.35 4.98 24.59
C VAL A 287 -10.82 4.14 23.42
N SER A 288 -9.92 3.36 22.85
CA SER A 288 -10.24 2.44 21.77
C SER A 288 -9.42 1.17 21.82
N ILE A 289 -9.99 0.09 21.29
CA ILE A 289 -9.32 -1.18 21.06
C ILE A 289 -9.82 -1.79 19.75
N GLY A 290 -8.95 -2.44 19.01
CA GLY A 290 -9.35 -3.12 17.78
C GLY A 290 -8.20 -3.88 17.15
N GLY A 291 -8.49 -4.58 16.06
CA GLY A 291 -7.53 -5.46 15.41
C GLY A 291 -8.21 -6.56 14.64
N PHE A 292 -7.41 -7.51 14.17
CA PHE A 292 -7.92 -8.68 13.46
C PHE A 292 -7.09 -9.92 13.78
N TYR A 293 -7.66 -11.09 13.50
CA TYR A 293 -6.96 -12.36 13.41
C TYR A 293 -7.43 -13.11 12.17
N ARG A 294 -6.50 -13.69 11.42
CA ARG A 294 -6.75 -14.42 10.17
C ARG A 294 -6.03 -15.77 10.18
N ALA A 295 -6.63 -16.76 9.53
CA ALA A 295 -5.96 -17.98 9.11
C ALA A 295 -6.47 -18.43 7.74
N ASP A 296 -5.58 -18.93 6.89
CA ASP A 296 -5.92 -19.53 5.60
C ASP A 296 -4.82 -20.46 5.06
N ASN A 297 -5.13 -21.22 4.01
CA ASN A 297 -4.20 -22.15 3.36
C ASN A 297 -3.38 -21.48 2.24
N GLY A 298 -3.51 -20.18 2.06
CA GLY A 298 -2.87 -19.42 1.00
C GLY A 298 -3.65 -19.44 -0.32
N LEU A 299 -3.48 -18.39 -1.14
CA LEU A 299 -4.07 -18.30 -2.48
C LEU A 299 -3.55 -19.35 -3.47
N ARG A 300 -2.36 -19.90 -3.19
CA ARG A 300 -1.82 -21.13 -3.78
C ARG A 300 -1.38 -22.03 -2.63
N ASP A 301 -2.00 -23.19 -2.52
CA ASP A 301 -1.97 -24.00 -1.30
C ASP A 301 -0.69 -24.86 -1.20
N PRO A 302 0.24 -24.55 -0.26
CA PRO A 302 1.50 -25.28 -0.12
C PRO A 302 1.36 -26.60 0.66
N GLY A 303 0.16 -26.99 1.09
CA GLY A 303 -0.10 -28.20 1.87
C GLY A 303 -0.02 -28.00 3.39
N TYR A 304 0.11 -26.76 3.83
CA TYR A 304 0.05 -26.34 5.23
C TYR A 304 -0.59 -24.94 5.33
N PRO A 305 -1.08 -24.53 6.51
CA PRO A 305 -1.65 -23.20 6.72
C PRO A 305 -0.60 -22.12 6.43
N ALA A 306 -0.79 -21.42 5.31
CA ALA A 306 0.20 -20.51 4.75
C ALA A 306 0.20 -19.14 5.45
N ASP A 307 -0.99 -18.67 5.83
CA ASP A 307 -1.18 -17.39 6.49
C ASP A 307 -1.86 -17.61 7.85
N ARG A 308 -1.30 -17.04 8.91
CA ARG A 308 -1.86 -17.13 10.27
C ARG A 308 -1.36 -16.01 11.16
N GLY A 309 -2.27 -15.38 11.89
CA GLY A 309 -1.93 -14.36 12.88
C GLY A 309 -2.76 -13.10 12.70
N GLY A 310 -2.28 -12.00 13.26
CA GLY A 310 -3.07 -10.78 13.30
C GLY A 310 -2.37 -9.63 13.99
N GLN A 311 -3.15 -8.59 14.27
CA GLN A 311 -2.67 -7.44 15.04
C GLN A 311 -3.74 -6.96 15.99
N ILE A 312 -3.31 -6.38 17.09
CA ILE A 312 -4.17 -5.70 18.06
C ILE A 312 -3.62 -4.31 18.35
N ARG A 313 -4.52 -3.36 18.51
CA ARG A 313 -4.25 -1.96 18.81
C ARG A 313 -5.11 -1.51 19.96
N ALA A 314 -4.51 -0.80 20.92
CA ALA A 314 -5.21 -0.08 21.97
C ALA A 314 -4.75 1.38 22.00
N GLY A 315 -5.68 2.31 22.20
CA GLY A 315 -5.40 3.74 22.20
C GLY A 315 -6.19 4.52 23.24
N ILE A 316 -5.61 5.62 23.69
CA ILE A 316 -6.23 6.63 24.55
C ILE A 316 -6.01 8.01 23.93
N ASP A 317 -7.07 8.79 23.88
CA ASP A 317 -7.10 10.09 23.19
C ASP A 317 -7.73 11.14 24.08
N TYR A 318 -7.06 12.27 24.23
CA TYR A 318 -7.54 13.46 24.90
C TYR A 318 -7.66 14.62 23.92
N ASP A 319 -8.75 15.38 23.94
CA ASP A 319 -8.95 16.58 23.11
C ASP A 319 -9.88 17.57 23.82
N ASP A 320 -9.33 18.67 24.34
CA ASP A 320 -10.10 19.79 24.91
C ASP A 320 -10.24 20.98 23.95
N GLY A 321 -9.82 20.81 22.69
CA GLY A 321 -9.75 21.84 21.66
C GLY A 321 -8.45 22.64 21.63
N ARG A 322 -7.76 22.82 22.77
CA ARG A 322 -6.45 23.49 22.85
C ARG A 322 -5.31 22.48 22.81
N LEU A 323 -5.43 21.42 23.60
CA LEU A 323 -4.50 20.31 23.72
C LEU A 323 -5.17 19.05 23.16
N ARG A 324 -4.47 18.38 22.25
CA ARG A 324 -4.77 16.99 21.87
C ARG A 324 -3.59 16.12 22.21
N LEU A 325 -3.86 14.99 22.86
CA LEU A 325 -2.88 13.96 23.14
C LEU A 325 -3.45 12.62 22.67
N SER A 326 -2.62 11.80 22.04
CA SER A 326 -2.98 10.44 21.66
C SER A 326 -1.81 9.53 22.00
N PHE A 327 -2.09 8.43 22.67
CA PHE A 327 -1.13 7.36 22.91
C PHE A 327 -1.72 6.05 22.41
N ASN A 328 -0.93 5.30 21.65
CA ASN A 328 -1.35 4.08 21.01
C ASN A 328 -0.28 2.99 21.08
N ILE A 329 -0.71 1.77 21.40
CA ILE A 329 0.12 0.56 21.32
C ILE A 329 -0.48 -0.34 20.26
N LYS A 330 0.34 -0.79 19.31
CA LYS A 330 -0.03 -1.80 18.30
C LYS A 330 0.96 -2.97 18.35
N GLN A 331 0.46 -4.17 18.54
CA GLN A 331 1.23 -5.41 18.40
C GLN A 331 0.79 -6.13 17.13
N LEU A 332 1.76 -6.48 16.28
CA LEU A 332 1.60 -7.32 15.09
C LEU A 332 2.32 -8.63 15.36
N ASP A 333 1.59 -9.74 15.28
CA ASP A 333 2.14 -11.09 15.28
C ASP A 333 1.44 -11.87 14.16
N ASP A 334 2.02 -11.79 12.97
CA ASP A 334 1.41 -12.30 11.75
C ASP A 334 2.46 -12.94 10.85
N ARG A 335 2.19 -14.18 10.43
CA ARG A 335 2.96 -14.87 9.41
C ARG A 335 2.16 -15.03 8.13
N VAL A 336 2.80 -14.72 7.01
CA VAL A 336 2.21 -14.79 5.67
C VAL A 336 3.18 -15.40 4.68
N ILE A 337 2.70 -16.25 3.78
CA ILE A 337 3.53 -16.84 2.74
C ILE A 337 3.97 -15.78 1.72
N LEU A 338 5.18 -15.96 1.19
CA LEU A 338 5.67 -15.23 0.03
C LEU A 338 5.50 -16.07 -1.23
N TYR A 339 4.69 -15.59 -2.18
CA TYR A 339 4.56 -16.20 -3.49
C TYR A 339 5.60 -15.69 -4.47
N LEU A 340 6.26 -16.63 -5.14
CA LEU A 340 7.37 -16.40 -6.07
C LEU A 340 6.98 -16.87 -7.48
N PRO A 341 7.80 -16.57 -8.51
CA PRO A 341 7.52 -16.97 -9.88
C PRO A 341 7.27 -18.48 -9.98
N VAL A 342 6.44 -18.89 -10.92
CA VAL A 342 6.08 -20.29 -11.17
C VAL A 342 6.50 -20.72 -12.57
N PRO A 343 6.71 -22.03 -12.80
CA PRO A 343 7.13 -22.52 -14.11
C PRO A 343 5.97 -22.49 -15.12
N LEU A 344 6.30 -22.01 -16.31
CA LEU A 344 5.40 -21.78 -17.44
C LEU A 344 6.11 -22.17 -18.74
N GLU A 345 5.35 -22.31 -19.83
CA GLU A 345 5.89 -22.55 -21.16
C GLU A 345 5.25 -21.65 -22.21
N PHE A 346 5.94 -21.49 -23.35
CA PHE A 346 5.34 -20.92 -24.54
C PHE A 346 4.78 -22.04 -25.43
N ASP A 347 3.59 -21.83 -25.99
CA ASP A 347 3.07 -22.69 -27.05
C ASP A 347 3.77 -22.43 -28.40
N ALA A 348 3.43 -23.22 -29.42
CA ALA A 348 3.99 -23.06 -30.77
C ALA A 348 3.70 -21.70 -31.42
N ARG A 349 2.74 -20.92 -30.89
CA ARG A 349 2.38 -19.57 -31.34
C ARG A 349 3.03 -18.48 -30.48
N GLY A 350 3.88 -18.85 -29.51
CA GLY A 350 4.53 -17.92 -28.59
C GLY A 350 3.58 -17.38 -27.50
N GLN A 351 2.45 -18.02 -27.25
CA GLN A 351 1.53 -17.65 -26.17
C GLN A 351 1.91 -18.38 -24.86
N VAL A 352 1.75 -17.68 -23.74
CA VAL A 352 2.03 -18.23 -22.41
C VAL A 352 0.96 -19.27 -22.06
N ARG A 353 1.39 -20.47 -21.63
CA ARG A 353 0.51 -21.53 -21.13
C ARG A 353 1.11 -22.21 -19.90
N ALA A 354 0.26 -22.95 -19.19
CA ALA A 354 0.64 -23.82 -18.09
C ALA A 354 1.48 -25.01 -18.59
N ILE A 355 2.43 -25.47 -17.77
CA ILE A 355 3.12 -26.74 -17.99
C ILE A 355 2.19 -27.89 -17.56
N PRO A 356 2.11 -29.01 -18.30
CA PRO A 356 1.38 -30.19 -17.85
C PRO A 356 1.75 -30.61 -16.42
N GLY A 357 0.75 -30.84 -15.55
CA GLY A 357 0.98 -31.20 -14.14
C GLY A 357 1.27 -30.02 -13.19
N PHE A 358 1.19 -28.78 -13.65
CA PHE A 358 1.33 -27.57 -12.81
C PHE A 358 0.30 -26.50 -13.19
N ASP A 359 -0.65 -26.17 -12.31
CA ASP A 359 -1.61 -25.06 -12.50
C ASP A 359 -1.00 -23.73 -12.01
N PRO A 360 -0.59 -22.80 -12.90
CA PRO A 360 0.04 -21.54 -12.50
C PRO A 360 -0.87 -20.62 -11.67
N LEU A 361 -2.18 -20.83 -11.68
CA LEU A 361 -3.13 -20.02 -10.91
C LEU A 361 -3.34 -20.54 -9.49
N ARG A 362 -3.00 -21.80 -9.21
CA ARG A 362 -3.33 -22.49 -7.93
C ARG A 362 -2.16 -23.19 -7.27
N ASP A 363 -1.15 -23.60 -8.03
CA ASP A 363 -0.03 -24.37 -7.53
C ASP A 363 1.14 -23.48 -7.16
N THR A 364 1.87 -23.89 -6.14
CA THR A 364 3.14 -23.32 -5.71
C THR A 364 4.17 -24.43 -5.58
N LEU A 365 5.45 -24.11 -5.79
CA LEU A 365 6.54 -25.06 -5.58
C LEU A 365 6.77 -25.34 -4.09
N ALA A 366 6.36 -24.43 -3.21
CA ALA A 366 6.37 -24.66 -1.76
C ALA A 366 5.49 -25.86 -1.42
N GLY A 367 6.01 -26.79 -0.62
CA GLY A 367 5.35 -28.05 -0.30
C GLY A 367 5.77 -28.60 1.06
N PRO A 368 5.10 -29.64 1.58
CA PRO A 368 5.44 -30.27 2.86
C PRO A 368 6.88 -30.76 2.91
N ASP A 369 7.42 -31.23 1.78
CA ASP A 369 8.79 -31.70 1.73
C ASP A 369 9.78 -30.58 2.10
N ASN A 370 9.56 -29.37 1.58
CA ASN A 370 10.41 -28.19 1.84
C ASN A 370 9.95 -27.34 3.04
N ALA A 371 9.01 -27.83 3.85
CA ALA A 371 8.42 -27.07 4.95
C ALA A 371 9.40 -26.88 6.10
N HIS A 372 10.05 -27.96 6.54
CA HIS A 372 11.02 -27.96 7.64
C HIS A 372 12.26 -28.75 7.22
N VAL A 373 13.38 -28.07 7.09
CA VAL A 373 14.64 -28.67 6.63
C VAL A 373 15.82 -28.17 7.45
N LEU A 374 16.76 -29.07 7.71
CA LEU A 374 18.01 -28.73 8.40
C LEU A 374 19.08 -28.42 7.35
N LEU A 375 19.52 -27.16 7.34
CA LEU A 375 20.63 -26.73 6.49
C LEU A 375 21.95 -26.97 7.22
N LYS A 376 22.92 -27.61 6.56
CA LYS A 376 24.29 -27.76 7.10
C LYS A 376 25.03 -26.42 6.96
N THR A 377 25.67 -25.96 8.03
CA THR A 377 26.48 -24.73 8.06
C THR A 377 27.87 -25.04 8.65
N PRO A 378 28.89 -24.20 8.43
CA PRO A 378 30.21 -24.42 9.01
C PRO A 378 30.22 -24.42 10.55
N THR A 379 29.19 -23.84 11.18
CA THR A 379 29.05 -23.73 12.64
C THR A 379 28.02 -24.69 13.22
N GLY A 380 27.47 -25.62 12.45
CA GLY A 380 26.44 -26.56 12.89
C GLY A 380 25.24 -26.65 11.95
N ARG A 381 24.04 -26.83 12.48
CA ARG A 381 22.80 -26.93 11.67
C ARG A 381 21.93 -25.70 11.85
N TYR A 382 21.30 -25.25 10.78
CA TYR A 382 20.30 -24.19 10.78
C TYR A 382 18.92 -24.78 10.47
N ASP A 383 17.96 -24.56 11.36
CA ASP A 383 16.57 -25.02 11.19
C ASP A 383 15.79 -24.02 10.34
N PHE A 384 15.53 -24.41 9.09
CA PHE A 384 14.75 -23.63 8.15
C PHE A 384 13.29 -24.08 8.15
N ASP A 385 12.40 -23.16 8.51
CA ASP A 385 10.95 -23.37 8.56
C ASP A 385 10.23 -22.47 7.54
N LEU A 386 9.88 -23.02 6.38
CA LEU A 386 9.13 -22.33 5.34
C LEU A 386 7.69 -21.99 5.78
N THR A 387 7.13 -22.69 6.76
CA THR A 387 5.78 -22.42 7.27
C THR A 387 5.67 -21.08 8.02
N GLN A 388 6.82 -20.48 8.37
CA GLN A 388 6.87 -19.11 8.90
C GLN A 388 6.66 -18.04 7.81
N GLY A 389 6.96 -18.34 6.54
CA GLY A 389 6.92 -17.35 5.46
C GLY A 389 7.60 -16.04 5.86
N THR A 390 6.90 -14.91 5.70
CA THR A 390 7.24 -13.64 6.35
C THR A 390 6.50 -13.53 7.67
N HIS A 391 7.20 -13.80 8.78
CA HIS A 391 6.68 -13.67 10.14
C HIS A 391 7.16 -12.36 10.75
N SER A 392 6.23 -11.44 11.03
CA SER A 392 6.53 -10.20 11.74
C SER A 392 5.96 -10.26 13.14
N HIS A 393 6.84 -10.20 14.13
CA HIS A 393 6.52 -10.06 15.55
C HIS A 393 7.05 -8.70 16.02
N VAL A 394 6.21 -7.67 15.95
CA VAL A 394 6.60 -6.26 16.08
C VAL A 394 5.62 -5.51 16.95
N THR A 395 6.12 -4.66 17.85
CA THR A 395 5.31 -3.78 18.68
C THR A 395 5.66 -2.32 18.38
N PHE A 396 4.63 -1.48 18.25
CA PHE A 396 4.73 -0.05 18.02
C PHE A 396 4.11 0.70 19.20
N TYR A 397 4.85 1.65 19.76
CA TYR A 397 4.39 2.61 20.75
C TYR A 397 4.37 3.99 20.09
N SER A 398 3.19 4.57 19.90
CA SER A 398 3.03 5.86 19.23
C SER A 398 2.47 6.89 20.20
N LEU A 399 3.08 8.07 20.23
CA LEU A 399 2.62 9.23 20.98
C LEU A 399 2.45 10.40 20.00
N ALA A 400 1.30 11.06 20.03
CA ALA A 400 1.04 12.26 19.26
C ALA A 400 0.48 13.36 20.17
N GLY A 401 0.95 14.57 20.00
CA GLY A 401 0.55 15.75 20.76
C GLY A 401 0.35 16.94 19.85
N ARG A 402 -0.68 17.74 20.16
CA ARG A 402 -0.99 19.01 19.50
C ARG A 402 -1.32 20.02 20.58
N LEU A 403 -0.62 21.15 20.60
CA LEU A 403 -0.85 22.24 21.55
C LEU A 403 -1.03 23.56 20.81
N ALA A 404 -2.21 24.17 20.94
CA ALA A 404 -2.41 25.55 20.52
C ALA A 404 -1.67 26.50 21.48
N LEU A 405 -0.65 27.19 20.94
CA LEU A 405 0.14 28.20 21.64
C LEU A 405 -0.53 29.59 21.60
N GLY A 406 -1.60 29.72 20.82
CA GLY A 406 -2.45 30.89 20.70
C GLY A 406 -3.51 30.68 19.62
N LYS A 407 -4.10 31.77 19.11
CA LYS A 407 -5.10 31.70 18.03
C LYS A 407 -4.51 31.38 16.65
N ARG A 408 -3.21 31.65 16.46
CA ARG A 408 -2.53 31.62 15.16
C ARG A 408 -1.37 30.64 15.10
N THR A 409 -0.94 30.07 16.22
CA THR A 409 0.25 29.23 16.29
C THR A 409 -0.02 27.98 17.11
N LEU A 410 0.49 26.85 16.65
CA LEU A 410 0.37 25.57 17.31
C LEU A 410 1.64 24.73 17.14
N LEU A 411 1.90 23.90 18.14
CA LEU A 411 2.96 22.90 18.12
C LEU A 411 2.34 21.52 17.95
N GLU A 412 2.88 20.74 17.04
CA GLU A 412 2.55 19.32 16.83
C GLU A 412 3.81 18.49 17.05
N VAL A 413 3.71 17.40 17.80
CA VAL A 413 4.80 16.46 18.04
C VAL A 413 4.24 15.06 17.86
N ARG A 414 4.90 14.23 17.07
CA ARG A 414 4.55 12.82 16.87
C ARG A 414 5.80 11.99 17.03
N THR A 415 5.74 10.92 17.79
CA THR A 415 6.86 9.99 17.97
C THR A 415 6.37 8.55 17.94
N ARG A 416 7.22 7.64 17.44
CA ARG A 416 6.97 6.21 17.40
C ARG A 416 8.24 5.45 17.77
N LEU A 417 8.11 4.52 18.71
CA LEU A 417 9.11 3.50 18.99
C LEU A 417 8.59 2.17 18.43
N ARG A 418 9.40 1.52 17.61
CA ARG A 418 9.17 0.17 17.07
C ARG A 418 10.23 -0.77 17.64
N THR A 419 9.82 -1.94 18.11
CA THR A 419 10.72 -3.01 18.54
C THR A 419 10.20 -4.35 18.03
N GLY A 420 11.10 -5.30 17.79
CA GLY A 420 10.74 -6.66 17.43
C GLY A 420 11.58 -7.24 16.31
N THR A 421 11.07 -8.31 15.69
CA THR A 421 11.79 -9.07 14.65
C THR A 421 10.89 -9.37 13.47
N THR A 422 11.46 -9.30 12.28
CA THR A 422 10.86 -9.86 11.07
C THR A 422 11.74 -11.00 10.57
N LEU A 423 11.17 -12.21 10.49
CA LEU A 423 11.75 -13.37 9.81
C LEU A 423 11.13 -13.48 8.43
N ARG A 424 11.93 -13.77 7.43
CA ARG A 424 11.48 -14.01 6.07
C ARG A 424 12.12 -15.27 5.52
N ASN A 425 11.31 -16.32 5.41
CA ASN A 425 11.63 -17.57 4.76
C ASN A 425 10.87 -17.64 3.44
N GLY A 426 11.56 -18.06 2.37
CA GLY A 426 10.94 -18.21 1.05
C GLY A 426 11.67 -19.22 0.18
N LEU A 427 10.92 -19.80 -0.77
CA LEU A 427 11.43 -20.75 -1.76
C LEU A 427 11.48 -20.05 -3.13
N PHE A 428 12.69 -19.70 -3.56
CA PHE A 428 12.97 -18.91 -4.75
C PHE A 428 13.41 -19.83 -5.89
N PRO A 429 12.55 -20.12 -6.88
CA PRO A 429 12.97 -20.91 -8.02
C PRO A 429 14.04 -20.17 -8.82
N THR A 430 14.95 -20.95 -9.38
CA THR A 430 16.16 -20.50 -10.07
C THR A 430 16.42 -21.29 -11.33
N GLY A 431 17.15 -20.67 -12.24
CA GLY A 431 17.35 -21.22 -13.58
C GLY A 431 16.07 -21.24 -14.40
N ARG A 432 16.05 -22.12 -15.39
CA ARG A 432 14.86 -22.44 -16.20
C ARG A 432 14.46 -23.89 -15.92
N PRO A 433 13.17 -24.26 -15.99
CA PRO A 433 12.78 -25.66 -15.96
C PRO A 433 13.43 -26.42 -17.12
N MET A 434 13.96 -27.61 -16.85
CA MET A 434 14.64 -28.45 -17.85
C MET A 434 14.20 -29.91 -17.69
N SER A 435 14.25 -30.69 -18.76
CA SER A 435 14.07 -32.15 -18.66
C SER A 435 15.14 -32.78 -17.77
N ALA A 436 14.79 -33.83 -17.03
CA ALA A 436 15.72 -34.60 -16.21
C ALA A 436 17.00 -35.04 -16.97
N SER A 437 16.88 -35.45 -18.23
CA SER A 437 18.01 -35.84 -19.09
C SER A 437 18.97 -34.67 -19.35
N ALA A 438 18.45 -33.52 -19.77
CA ALA A 438 19.24 -32.31 -20.00
C ALA A 438 19.92 -31.82 -18.70
N TYR A 439 19.27 -31.96 -17.54
CA TYR A 439 19.90 -31.64 -16.26
C TYR A 439 21.07 -32.58 -15.97
N LEU A 440 20.88 -33.90 -16.11
CA LEU A 440 21.94 -34.89 -15.92
C LEU A 440 23.14 -34.65 -16.85
N GLU A 441 22.90 -34.30 -18.11
CA GLU A 441 23.95 -33.94 -19.07
C GLU A 441 24.75 -32.72 -18.60
N SER A 442 24.07 -31.71 -18.05
CA SER A 442 24.72 -30.48 -17.57
C SER A 442 25.65 -30.67 -16.36
N VAL A 443 25.44 -31.72 -15.56
CA VAL A 443 26.22 -32.02 -14.35
C VAL A 443 27.14 -33.24 -14.50
N HIS A 444 27.05 -33.95 -15.63
CA HIS A 444 27.77 -35.20 -15.88
C HIS A 444 29.28 -35.06 -15.67
N THR A 445 29.90 -34.03 -16.24
CA THR A 445 31.35 -33.80 -16.14
C THR A 445 31.80 -33.58 -14.70
N GLN A 446 31.01 -32.85 -13.90
CA GLN A 446 31.32 -32.60 -12.49
C GLN A 446 31.25 -33.91 -11.68
N LEU A 447 30.20 -34.70 -11.90
CA LEU A 447 30.02 -35.98 -11.21
C LEU A 447 31.07 -37.02 -11.62
N ALA A 448 31.42 -37.10 -12.90
CA ALA A 448 32.45 -38.02 -13.37
C ALA A 448 33.84 -37.66 -12.81
N ALA A 449 34.12 -36.36 -12.61
CA ALA A 449 35.37 -35.91 -11.99
C ALA A 449 35.42 -36.25 -10.49
N ALA A 450 34.31 -36.07 -9.77
CA ALA A 450 34.22 -36.37 -8.34
C ALA A 450 34.16 -37.88 -8.05
N PHE A 451 33.50 -38.65 -8.92
CA PHE A 451 33.28 -40.09 -8.76
C PHE A 451 33.70 -40.85 -10.04
N PRO A 452 35.01 -41.05 -10.26
CA PRO A 452 35.55 -41.61 -11.51
C PRO A 452 35.10 -43.03 -11.85
N ASN A 453 34.66 -43.80 -10.85
CA ASN A 453 34.18 -45.18 -11.02
C ASN A 453 32.68 -45.27 -11.39
N SER A 454 32.03 -44.13 -11.65
CA SER A 454 30.63 -44.09 -12.03
C SER A 454 30.43 -44.60 -13.47
N SER A 455 29.39 -45.41 -13.66
CA SER A 455 28.95 -45.91 -14.97
C SER A 455 27.74 -45.15 -15.52
N ALA A 456 26.96 -44.54 -14.62
CA ALA A 456 25.79 -43.75 -14.96
C ALA A 456 25.46 -42.76 -13.84
N VAL A 457 24.61 -41.79 -14.17
CA VAL A 457 24.01 -40.84 -13.23
C VAL A 457 22.49 -40.94 -13.27
N GLN A 458 21.84 -40.81 -12.12
CA GLN A 458 20.38 -40.93 -11.99
C GLN A 458 19.81 -39.83 -11.13
N ILE A 459 18.56 -39.45 -11.40
CA ILE A 459 17.77 -38.62 -10.49
C ILE A 459 16.83 -39.52 -9.69
N ARG A 460 16.76 -39.32 -8.38
CA ARG A 460 15.87 -40.02 -7.44
C ARG A 460 15.05 -39.01 -6.64
N PHE A 461 13.93 -39.43 -6.06
CA PHE A 461 13.29 -38.61 -5.02
C PHE A 461 14.17 -38.59 -3.77
N ALA A 462 14.36 -37.40 -3.20
CA ALA A 462 15.31 -37.20 -2.12
C ALA A 462 15.03 -38.15 -0.94
N GLY A 463 16.09 -38.76 -0.40
CA GLY A 463 15.99 -39.72 0.70
C GLY A 463 15.34 -41.07 0.34
N THR A 464 15.15 -41.38 -0.96
CA THR A 464 14.58 -42.65 -1.41
C THR A 464 15.42 -43.29 -2.54
N ALA A 465 15.22 -44.58 -2.79
CA ALA A 465 15.78 -45.27 -3.96
C ALA A 465 14.95 -45.11 -5.24
N GLN A 466 13.80 -44.43 -5.18
CA GLN A 466 12.86 -44.33 -6.29
C GLN A 466 13.39 -43.34 -7.35
N THR A 467 13.58 -43.82 -8.58
CA THR A 467 14.02 -43.01 -9.73
C THR A 467 12.96 -42.02 -10.19
N PHE A 468 13.38 -40.81 -10.54
CA PHE A 468 12.56 -39.80 -11.20
C PHE A 468 12.55 -40.04 -12.72
N ALA A 469 11.46 -40.62 -13.25
CA ALA A 469 11.34 -40.93 -14.67
C ALA A 469 10.78 -39.73 -15.47
N PRO A 470 10.93 -39.72 -16.82
CA PRO A 470 10.56 -38.59 -17.68
C PRO A 470 9.09 -38.12 -17.66
N ASN A 471 8.20 -38.77 -16.91
CA ASN A 471 6.78 -38.38 -16.77
C ASN A 471 6.27 -38.39 -15.30
N ASN A 472 7.14 -38.53 -14.29
CA ASN A 472 6.73 -38.73 -12.89
C ASN A 472 5.80 -37.64 -12.33
N ASN A 473 5.95 -36.40 -12.79
CA ASN A 473 5.16 -35.21 -12.43
C ASN A 473 4.27 -34.71 -13.59
N GLY A 474 4.03 -35.56 -14.59
CA GLY A 474 3.29 -35.20 -15.80
C GLY A 474 4.08 -34.40 -16.84
N ASN A 475 5.33 -34.04 -16.56
CA ASN A 475 6.18 -33.26 -17.48
C ASN A 475 7.66 -33.68 -17.53
N GLY A 476 8.18 -34.43 -16.55
CA GLY A 476 9.57 -34.88 -16.48
C GLY A 476 10.59 -33.78 -16.21
N LEU A 477 10.15 -32.59 -15.80
CA LEU A 477 10.99 -31.42 -15.63
C LEU A 477 11.46 -31.27 -14.18
N VAL A 478 12.67 -30.73 -14.06
CA VAL A 478 13.32 -30.37 -12.81
C VAL A 478 13.70 -28.89 -12.83
N LEU A 479 13.86 -28.29 -11.66
CA LEU A 479 14.33 -26.91 -11.50
C LEU A 479 15.09 -26.73 -10.18
N GLY A 480 16.08 -25.84 -10.17
CA GLY A 480 16.77 -25.48 -8.92
C GLY A 480 15.96 -24.46 -8.11
N ALA A 481 15.96 -24.51 -6.79
CA ALA A 481 15.30 -23.52 -5.95
C ALA A 481 16.14 -23.17 -4.72
N ASN A 482 16.14 -21.89 -4.35
CA ASN A 482 16.80 -21.41 -3.15
C ASN A 482 15.85 -21.33 -1.98
N LEU A 483 16.21 -21.96 -0.87
CA LEU A 483 15.56 -21.82 0.42
C LEU A 483 16.30 -20.72 1.17
N LEU A 484 15.73 -19.52 1.13
CA LEU A 484 16.33 -18.30 1.66
C LEU A 484 15.66 -17.94 2.98
N SER A 485 16.46 -17.77 4.02
CA SER A 485 16.05 -17.18 5.29
C SER A 485 16.74 -15.85 5.52
N VAL A 486 15.97 -14.86 5.96
CA VAL A 486 16.48 -13.57 6.41
C VAL A 486 15.81 -13.19 7.73
N ALA A 487 16.60 -12.99 8.78
CA ALA A 487 16.14 -12.47 10.07
C ALA A 487 16.61 -11.02 10.25
N LEU A 488 15.66 -10.13 10.61
CA LEU A 488 15.91 -8.72 10.91
C LEU A 488 15.29 -8.31 12.26
N PRO A 489 15.91 -8.64 13.40
CA PRO A 489 15.63 -7.93 14.65
C PRO A 489 15.98 -6.44 14.49
N MET A 490 15.06 -5.57 14.89
CA MET A 490 15.19 -4.13 14.68
C MET A 490 14.47 -3.33 15.75
N ASP A 491 15.17 -2.34 16.27
CA ASP A 491 14.63 -1.25 17.08
C ASP A 491 14.71 0.05 16.28
N GLU A 492 13.65 0.84 16.30
CA GLU A 492 13.57 2.09 15.56
C GLU A 492 12.77 3.14 16.33
N PHE A 493 13.34 4.34 16.44
CA PHE A 493 12.64 5.51 16.93
C PHE A 493 12.48 6.52 15.79
N ILE A 494 11.26 7.04 15.62
CA ILE A 494 10.93 8.09 14.66
C ILE A 494 10.24 9.21 15.43
N GLY A 495 10.66 10.46 15.21
CA GLY A 495 10.03 11.65 15.77
C GLY A 495 9.87 12.73 14.71
N ASP A 496 8.75 13.45 14.75
CA ASP A 496 8.50 14.65 13.98
C ASP A 496 7.92 15.73 14.91
N ALA A 497 8.54 16.91 14.93
CA ALA A 497 8.05 18.07 15.66
C ALA A 497 7.85 19.21 14.67
N ARG A 498 6.70 19.88 14.72
CA ARG A 498 6.29 20.91 13.77
C ARG A 498 5.61 22.08 14.47
N LEU A 499 6.13 23.27 14.23
CA LEU A 499 5.47 24.52 14.58
C LEU A 499 4.70 25.02 13.35
N LYS A 500 3.37 25.15 13.47
CA LYS A 500 2.53 25.73 12.41
C LYS A 500 2.07 27.12 12.84
N SER A 501 2.08 28.06 11.91
CA SER A 501 1.61 29.43 12.15
C SER A 501 0.80 29.95 10.98
N VAL A 502 -0.24 30.71 11.31
CA VAL A 502 -1.14 31.36 10.35
C VAL A 502 -1.01 32.87 10.50
N PHE A 503 -0.74 33.56 9.40
CA PHE A 503 -0.60 35.02 9.41
C PHE A 503 -1.03 35.65 8.09
N ASP A 504 -1.35 36.94 8.16
CA ASP A 504 -1.82 37.72 7.01
C ASP A 504 -0.76 38.76 6.67
N LEU A 505 0.04 38.51 5.63
CA LEU A 505 1.07 39.41 5.11
C LEU A 505 1.09 39.26 3.59
N LEU A 506 0.69 40.30 2.83
CA LEU A 506 0.56 40.20 1.37
C LEU A 506 -0.30 39.01 0.90
N GLY A 507 -1.30 38.63 1.68
CA GLY A 507 -2.10 37.41 1.49
C GLY A 507 -2.22 36.64 2.80
N HIS A 508 -2.79 35.44 2.74
CA HIS A 508 -2.95 34.55 3.88
C HIS A 508 -1.95 33.39 3.78
N HIS A 509 -1.19 33.15 4.85
CA HIS A 509 -0.16 32.12 4.92
C HIS A 509 -0.51 31.05 5.93
N ASP A 510 -0.39 29.79 5.54
CA ASP A 510 -0.30 28.64 6.43
C ASP A 510 1.13 28.08 6.38
N ALA A 511 1.98 28.53 7.30
CA ALA A 511 3.40 28.16 7.34
C ALA A 511 3.67 27.06 8.37
N ALA A 512 4.62 26.19 8.06
CA ALA A 512 5.11 25.15 8.95
C ALA A 512 6.64 25.07 8.92
N VAL A 513 7.26 25.04 10.11
CA VAL A 513 8.67 24.66 10.30
C VAL A 513 8.69 23.37 11.09
N GLY A 514 9.48 22.38 10.64
CA GLY A 514 9.57 21.13 11.36
C GLY A 514 10.95 20.47 11.34
N LEU A 515 11.11 19.54 12.28
CA LEU A 515 12.27 18.72 12.51
C LEU A 515 11.82 17.26 12.57
N THR A 516 12.35 16.43 11.68
CA THR A 516 12.19 14.98 11.73
C THR A 516 13.50 14.35 12.20
N TYR A 517 13.42 13.40 13.12
CA TYR A 517 14.53 12.57 13.57
C TYR A 517 14.18 11.08 13.44
N GLY A 518 15.12 10.26 12.98
CA GLY A 518 14.98 8.81 12.95
C GLY A 518 16.27 8.13 13.38
N ASP A 519 16.21 7.19 14.31
CA ASP A 519 17.33 6.30 14.69
C ASP A 519 16.85 4.86 14.55
N SER A 520 17.64 4.01 13.89
CA SER A 520 17.34 2.59 13.83
C SER A 520 18.60 1.77 14.08
N ARG A 521 18.41 0.61 14.70
CA ARG A 521 19.45 -0.42 14.90
C ARG A 521 18.86 -1.75 14.50
N TRP A 522 19.56 -2.47 13.64
CA TRP A 522 19.11 -3.77 13.17
C TRP A 522 20.28 -4.69 12.88
N HIS A 523 20.02 -5.98 12.99
CA HIS A 523 20.96 -7.02 12.55
C HIS A 523 20.33 -7.77 11.40
N TYR A 524 21.03 -7.86 10.27
CA TYR A 524 20.60 -8.62 9.11
C TYR A 524 21.39 -9.91 9.05
N ASN A 525 20.68 -11.03 9.19
CA ASN A 525 21.26 -12.35 9.06
C ASN A 525 20.58 -13.08 7.90
N ARG A 526 21.35 -13.41 6.87
CA ARG A 526 20.88 -14.16 5.71
C ARG A 526 21.57 -15.50 5.63
N GLN A 527 20.79 -16.55 5.43
CA GLN A 527 21.24 -17.90 5.10
C GLN A 527 20.47 -18.37 3.87
N MET A 528 21.14 -19.08 2.96
CA MET A 528 20.47 -19.62 1.79
C MET A 528 21.07 -20.96 1.39
N ALA A 529 20.21 -21.95 1.16
CA ALA A 529 20.59 -23.22 0.55
C ALA A 529 19.93 -23.35 -0.83
N THR A 530 20.53 -24.13 -1.70
CA THR A 530 20.02 -24.42 -3.04
C THR A 530 19.64 -25.89 -3.13
N ALA A 531 18.39 -26.16 -3.53
CA ALA A 531 17.83 -27.49 -3.71
C ALA A 531 17.48 -27.75 -5.18
N LEU A 532 17.40 -29.03 -5.56
CA LEU A 532 16.82 -29.48 -6.81
C LEU A 532 15.41 -29.99 -6.56
N LEU A 533 14.44 -29.49 -7.33
CA LEU A 533 13.03 -29.82 -7.20
C LEU A 533 12.47 -30.40 -8.49
N GLU A 534 11.44 -31.24 -8.39
CA GLU A 534 10.57 -31.53 -9.53
C GLU A 534 9.68 -30.33 -9.86
N VAL A 535 9.20 -30.23 -11.11
CA VAL A 535 8.20 -29.23 -11.52
C VAL A 535 6.80 -29.78 -11.23
N SER A 536 6.28 -29.53 -10.03
CA SER A 536 4.91 -29.89 -9.63
C SER A 536 4.38 -28.93 -8.56
N GLY A 537 3.06 -28.90 -8.37
CA GLY A 537 2.48 -28.28 -7.17
C GLY A 537 2.95 -29.03 -5.92
N ARG A 538 3.40 -28.31 -4.89
CA ARG A 538 4.01 -28.86 -3.68
C ARG A 538 5.22 -29.74 -3.98
N ALA A 539 6.15 -29.16 -4.75
CA ALA A 539 7.30 -29.85 -5.31
C ALA A 539 8.12 -30.63 -4.26
N ARG A 540 8.47 -31.86 -4.62
CA ARG A 540 9.40 -32.71 -3.87
C ARG A 540 10.85 -32.41 -4.28
N ARG A 541 11.76 -32.59 -3.33
CA ARG A 541 13.20 -32.54 -3.56
C ARG A 541 13.68 -33.79 -4.31
N LEU A 542 14.71 -33.59 -5.11
CA LEU A 542 15.31 -34.63 -5.96
C LEU A 542 16.80 -34.76 -5.65
N ASP A 543 17.25 -36.01 -5.53
CA ASP A 543 18.67 -36.34 -5.43
C ASP A 543 19.27 -36.71 -6.78
N VAL A 544 20.51 -36.29 -7.04
CA VAL A 544 21.28 -36.71 -8.21
C VAL A 544 22.48 -37.54 -7.76
N VAL A 545 22.46 -38.81 -8.16
CA VAL A 545 23.38 -39.85 -7.67
C VAL A 545 24.22 -40.42 -8.81
N ALA A 546 25.49 -40.71 -8.50
CA ALA A 546 26.41 -41.45 -9.35
C ALA A 546 26.37 -42.94 -8.96
N ILE A 547 26.24 -43.82 -9.95
CA ILE A 547 26.14 -45.27 -9.72
C ILE A 547 27.24 -46.06 -10.42
N ASP A 548 27.72 -47.11 -9.76
CA ASP A 548 28.68 -48.07 -10.34
C ASP A 548 28.02 -49.00 -11.39
N PRO A 549 28.80 -49.80 -12.15
CA PRO A 549 28.24 -50.76 -13.10
C PRO A 549 27.32 -51.83 -12.48
N ALA A 550 27.36 -52.02 -11.16
CA ALA A 550 26.47 -52.92 -10.43
C ALA A 550 25.19 -52.22 -9.93
N GLY A 551 24.98 -50.95 -10.29
CA GLY A 551 23.81 -50.16 -9.91
C GLY A 551 23.84 -49.61 -8.48
N ARG A 552 24.96 -49.71 -7.77
CA ARG A 552 25.13 -49.19 -6.40
C ARG A 552 25.49 -47.71 -6.45
N GLU A 553 24.95 -46.95 -5.51
CA GLU A 553 25.33 -45.55 -5.33
C GLU A 553 26.76 -45.46 -4.76
N ILE A 554 27.62 -44.68 -5.43
CA ILE A 554 29.02 -44.46 -5.03
C ILE A 554 29.32 -43.01 -4.67
N GLY A 555 28.35 -42.12 -4.86
CA GLY A 555 28.46 -40.70 -4.59
C GLY A 555 27.25 -39.94 -5.11
N ARG A 556 27.11 -38.66 -4.74
CA ARG A 556 25.98 -37.83 -5.14
C ARG A 556 26.38 -36.36 -5.33
N LEU A 557 25.69 -35.66 -6.22
CA LEU A 557 25.85 -34.21 -6.39
C LEU A 557 25.07 -33.47 -5.29
N THR A 558 23.93 -34.01 -4.91
CA THR A 558 23.01 -33.42 -3.94
C THR A 558 23.01 -34.23 -2.66
N ASP A 559 22.61 -33.63 -1.54
CA ASP A 559 22.35 -34.34 -0.29
C ASP A 559 20.96 -33.98 0.25
N ASN A 560 20.08 -34.97 0.39
CA ASN A 560 18.66 -34.77 0.70
C ASN A 560 18.01 -33.71 -0.22
N GLY A 561 18.39 -33.74 -1.49
CA GLY A 561 18.03 -32.84 -2.57
C GLY A 561 18.61 -31.43 -2.51
N PHE A 562 19.52 -31.13 -1.59
CA PHE A 562 20.30 -29.89 -1.62
C PHE A 562 21.49 -30.02 -2.55
N ILE A 563 21.59 -29.16 -3.55
CA ILE A 563 22.77 -28.99 -4.40
C ILE A 563 23.89 -28.31 -3.63
N ARG A 564 23.54 -27.42 -2.67
CA ARG A 564 24.49 -26.76 -1.77
C ARG A 564 23.78 -26.23 -0.54
N TYR A 565 24.31 -26.52 0.64
CA TYR A 565 23.67 -26.09 1.90
C TYR A 565 23.87 -24.62 2.27
N GLY A 566 24.87 -23.94 1.69
CA GLY A 566 25.13 -22.51 1.95
C GLY A 566 25.60 -21.81 0.68
N SER A 567 24.68 -21.29 -0.12
CA SER A 567 24.95 -20.55 -1.37
C SER A 567 25.03 -19.03 -1.17
N LEU A 568 24.49 -18.49 -0.07
CA LEU A 568 24.72 -17.13 0.41
C LEU A 568 24.74 -17.09 1.94
N PHE A 569 25.57 -16.20 2.48
CA PHE A 569 25.67 -15.89 3.91
C PHE A 569 25.96 -14.40 4.08
N ASP A 570 25.19 -13.74 4.94
CA ASP A 570 25.50 -12.39 5.42
C ASP A 570 25.14 -12.29 6.90
N SER A 571 25.97 -11.61 7.67
CA SER A 571 25.67 -11.20 9.04
C SER A 571 26.17 -9.77 9.24
N VAL A 572 25.24 -8.86 9.45
CA VAL A 572 25.51 -7.41 9.36
C VAL A 572 24.79 -6.68 10.47
N ALA A 573 25.54 -5.98 11.32
CA ALA A 573 25.00 -5.06 12.30
C ALA A 573 24.95 -3.66 11.70
N MET A 574 23.82 -2.98 11.79
CA MET A 574 23.60 -1.68 11.17
C MET A 574 22.96 -0.70 12.15
N LYS A 575 23.38 0.55 12.06
CA LYS A 575 22.79 1.69 12.74
C LYS A 575 22.60 2.83 11.75
N THR A 576 21.41 3.41 11.75
CA THR A 576 21.12 4.60 10.95
C THR A 576 20.66 5.74 11.84
N ALA A 577 21.10 6.95 11.51
CA ALA A 577 20.62 8.17 12.15
C ALA A 577 20.30 9.21 11.07
N ASN A 578 19.07 9.69 11.07
CA ASN A 578 18.54 10.62 10.09
C ASN A 578 18.02 11.87 10.79
N VAL A 579 18.41 13.04 10.29
CA VAL A 579 17.92 14.35 10.74
C VAL A 579 17.44 15.11 9.52
N ALA A 580 16.21 15.61 9.56
CA ALA A 580 15.69 16.48 8.52
C ALA A 580 15.07 17.75 9.10
N LEU A 581 15.40 18.88 8.49
CA LEU A 581 14.75 20.17 8.74
C LEU A 581 13.91 20.52 7.53
N TYR A 582 12.67 20.96 7.75
CA TYR A 582 11.81 21.38 6.66
C TYR A 582 11.03 22.65 6.99
N LEU A 583 10.72 23.38 5.92
CA LEU A 583 9.87 24.56 5.91
C LEU A 583 8.86 24.36 4.79
N ALA A 584 7.60 24.71 5.04
CA ALA A 584 6.58 24.75 4.01
C ALA A 584 5.65 25.94 4.25
N ASP A 585 5.13 26.52 3.18
CA ASP A 585 4.18 27.63 3.23
C ASP A 585 3.13 27.46 2.14
N GLU A 586 1.85 27.55 2.52
CA GLU A 586 0.70 27.60 1.63
C GLU A 586 0.16 29.03 1.65
N TRP A 587 0.47 29.80 0.60
CA TRP A 587 0.21 31.24 0.51
C TRP A 587 -0.96 31.53 -0.42
N ALA A 588 -2.11 31.91 0.14
CA ALA A 588 -3.24 32.46 -0.62
C ALA A 588 -3.00 33.96 -0.87
N ILE A 589 -2.41 34.27 -2.02
CA ILE A 589 -2.04 35.62 -2.46
C ILE A 589 -3.28 36.44 -2.84
N ALA A 590 -4.29 35.76 -3.40
CA ALA A 590 -5.57 36.36 -3.78
C ALA A 590 -6.69 35.31 -3.65
N PRO A 591 -7.98 35.70 -3.70
CA PRO A 591 -9.11 34.78 -3.47
C PRO A 591 -9.12 33.52 -4.37
N HIS A 592 -8.50 33.61 -5.54
CA HIS A 592 -8.44 32.54 -6.54
C HIS A 592 -7.01 32.05 -6.83
N TRP A 593 -6.01 32.54 -6.10
CA TRP A 593 -4.61 32.25 -6.38
C TRP A 593 -3.90 31.80 -5.11
N ARG A 594 -3.27 30.63 -5.19
CA ARG A 594 -2.43 30.08 -4.13
C ARG A 594 -1.06 29.72 -4.67
N VAL A 595 -0.04 29.89 -3.85
CA VAL A 595 1.32 29.44 -4.10
C VAL A 595 1.75 28.55 -2.95
N ASP A 596 2.26 27.37 -3.26
CA ASP A 596 2.76 26.43 -2.26
C ASP A 596 4.26 26.24 -2.46
N VAL A 597 5.03 26.44 -1.40
CA VAL A 597 6.48 26.23 -1.41
C VAL A 597 6.89 25.31 -0.27
N GLY A 598 7.91 24.50 -0.51
CA GLY A 598 8.45 23.60 0.50
C GLY A 598 9.93 23.32 0.30
N LEU A 599 10.67 23.23 1.40
CA LEU A 599 12.09 22.90 1.48
C LEU A 599 12.27 21.82 2.53
N ARG A 600 13.13 20.83 2.23
CA ARG A 600 13.57 19.82 3.19
C ARG A 600 15.05 19.56 3.00
N TRP A 601 15.84 19.88 4.01
CA TRP A 601 17.23 19.44 4.09
C TRP A 601 17.30 18.19 4.96
N GLU A 602 17.93 17.13 4.49
CA GLU A 602 18.06 15.87 5.21
C GLU A 602 19.51 15.41 5.23
N ARG A 603 19.92 14.84 6.36
CA ARG A 603 21.22 14.20 6.56
C ARG A 603 21.04 12.82 7.14
N THR A 604 21.70 11.85 6.51
CA THR A 604 21.71 10.44 6.91
C THR A 604 23.13 10.02 7.26
N ARG A 605 23.27 9.31 8.38
CA ARG A 605 24.49 8.60 8.77
C ARG A 605 24.18 7.11 8.85
N ILE A 606 24.99 6.29 8.21
CA ILE A 606 24.87 4.83 8.18
C ILE A 606 26.18 4.30 8.75
N GLY A 607 26.08 3.57 9.85
CA GLY A 607 27.20 2.93 10.53
C GLY A 607 26.93 1.44 10.71
N GLY A 608 27.96 0.62 10.83
CA GLY A 608 27.77 -0.81 11.07
C GLY A 608 29.01 -1.65 10.82
N ASP A 609 28.83 -2.95 10.91
CA ASP A 609 29.88 -3.95 10.70
C ASP A 609 29.30 -5.15 9.92
N MET A 610 29.96 -5.50 8.82
CA MET A 610 29.63 -6.68 8.00
C MET A 610 30.63 -7.80 8.28
N MET A 611 30.16 -8.96 8.73
CA MET A 611 30.98 -10.16 8.84
C MET A 611 31.40 -10.65 7.45
N THR A 612 32.70 -10.86 7.26
CA THR A 612 33.22 -11.46 6.02
C THR A 612 32.88 -12.95 5.97
N SER A 613 32.68 -13.46 4.75
CA SER A 613 32.33 -14.86 4.50
C SER A 613 33.27 -15.51 3.50
N LYS A 614 33.33 -16.85 3.53
CA LYS A 614 34.09 -17.69 2.59
C LYS A 614 33.41 -19.05 2.44
N PRO A 615 33.69 -19.81 1.37
CA PRO A 615 33.27 -21.21 1.29
C PRO A 615 34.06 -22.10 2.25
N PHE A 616 33.38 -23.12 2.79
CA PHE A 616 33.95 -24.19 3.62
C PHE A 616 33.51 -25.54 3.06
N ASP A 617 34.43 -26.49 3.09
CA ASP A 617 34.15 -27.92 2.91
C ASP A 617 33.80 -28.51 4.29
N LEU A 618 32.64 -29.17 4.41
CA LEU A 618 32.21 -29.80 5.66
C LEU A 618 32.67 -31.26 5.82
N GLY A 619 33.35 -31.81 4.81
CA GLY A 619 34.13 -33.04 4.90
C GLY A 619 33.37 -34.34 4.67
N ASP A 620 32.18 -34.32 4.03
CA ASP A 620 31.48 -35.54 3.62
C ASP A 620 31.90 -35.95 2.19
N PRO A 621 32.81 -36.93 2.02
CA PRO A 621 33.31 -37.31 0.70
C PRO A 621 32.27 -38.00 -0.18
N THR A 622 31.07 -38.29 0.35
CA THR A 622 30.01 -38.98 -0.40
C THR A 622 29.13 -38.03 -1.20
N THR A 623 29.21 -36.72 -0.96
CA THR A 623 28.38 -35.70 -1.62
C THR A 623 29.20 -34.48 -2.02
N LEU A 624 28.76 -33.76 -3.05
CA LEU A 624 29.32 -32.44 -3.41
C LEU A 624 28.55 -31.27 -2.79
N ALA A 625 27.46 -31.55 -2.07
CA ALA A 625 26.55 -30.53 -1.55
C ALA A 625 27.13 -29.72 -0.38
N ASP A 626 28.20 -30.19 0.24
CA ASP A 626 28.83 -29.58 1.40
C ASP A 626 30.30 -29.13 1.18
N ASP A 627 30.85 -29.33 -0.02
CA ASP A 627 32.21 -28.92 -0.39
C ASP A 627 32.45 -27.40 -0.35
N ALA A 628 31.38 -26.61 -0.47
CA ALA A 628 31.47 -25.16 -0.65
C ALA A 628 30.41 -24.38 0.14
N VAL A 629 30.06 -24.79 1.35
CA VAL A 629 29.09 -24.07 2.18
C VAL A 629 29.65 -22.71 2.61
N ILE A 630 29.01 -21.61 2.19
CA ILE A 630 29.44 -20.25 2.57
C ILE A 630 29.07 -20.01 4.04
N GLY A 631 30.04 -19.56 4.84
CA GLY A 631 29.83 -19.13 6.22
C GLY A 631 30.73 -17.99 6.63
N GLY A 632 30.50 -17.44 7.82
CA GLY A 632 31.28 -16.34 8.38
C GLY A 632 32.68 -16.75 8.83
N THR A 633 33.65 -15.83 8.70
CA THR A 633 35.05 -16.07 9.10
C THR A 633 35.39 -15.59 10.52
N GLY A 634 34.51 -14.78 11.13
CA GLY A 634 34.75 -14.07 12.39
C GLY A 634 35.31 -12.65 12.19
N ALA A 635 35.89 -12.34 11.03
CA ALA A 635 36.38 -10.99 10.73
C ALA A 635 35.25 -10.06 10.23
N ALA A 636 35.28 -8.80 10.65
CA ALA A 636 34.29 -7.77 10.29
C ALA A 636 34.90 -6.66 9.42
N ARG A 637 34.08 -6.09 8.54
CA ARG A 637 34.38 -4.89 7.74
C ARG A 637 33.48 -3.75 8.21
N PRO A 638 34.05 -2.61 8.64
CA PRO A 638 33.27 -1.49 9.11
C PRO A 638 32.55 -0.79 7.96
N ILE A 639 31.42 -0.17 8.30
CA ILE A 639 30.60 0.68 7.45
C ILE A 639 30.50 2.03 8.15
N ASP A 640 30.94 3.11 7.49
CA ASP A 640 30.64 4.50 7.85
C ASP A 640 30.34 5.24 6.55
N ARG A 641 29.11 5.74 6.42
CA ARG A 641 28.63 6.51 5.28
C ARG A 641 27.80 7.68 5.74
N ARG A 642 27.93 8.80 5.02
CA ARG A 642 27.25 10.06 5.34
C ARG A 642 26.78 10.72 4.07
N PHE A 643 25.49 11.06 4.04
CA PHE A 643 24.86 11.72 2.90
C PHE A 643 24.03 12.91 3.40
N ALA A 644 23.91 13.93 2.57
CA ALA A 644 23.00 15.03 2.81
C ALA A 644 22.40 15.53 1.50
N GLY A 645 21.13 15.92 1.52
CA GLY A 645 20.38 16.31 0.34
C GLY A 645 19.40 17.44 0.66
N LEU A 646 19.09 18.23 -0.37
CA LEU A 646 18.07 19.27 -0.32
C LEU A 646 16.95 18.91 -1.32
N ASN A 647 15.74 18.81 -0.80
CA ASN A 647 14.53 18.68 -1.58
C ASN A 647 13.79 20.02 -1.57
N TRP A 648 13.18 20.37 -2.70
CA TRP A 648 12.30 21.53 -2.77
C TRP A 648 11.12 21.30 -3.71
N THR A 649 10.03 21.99 -3.44
CA THR A 649 8.86 22.06 -4.32
C THR A 649 8.33 23.48 -4.38
N ALA A 650 7.82 23.87 -5.53
CA ALA A 650 7.10 25.12 -5.74
C ALA A 650 5.88 24.84 -6.63
N ALA A 651 4.73 25.40 -6.29
CA ALA A 651 3.50 25.21 -7.05
C ALA A 651 2.65 26.48 -7.05
N ILE A 652 1.82 26.61 -8.08
CA ILE A 652 0.78 27.63 -8.18
C ILE A 652 -0.56 26.94 -8.47
N ASN A 653 -1.61 27.37 -7.79
CA ASN A 653 -2.98 26.95 -8.04
C ASN A 653 -3.84 28.17 -8.37
N PHE A 654 -4.67 28.02 -9.40
CA PHE A 654 -5.69 28.96 -9.82
C PHE A 654 -7.05 28.28 -9.78
N ASN A 655 -7.94 28.74 -8.90
CA ASN A 655 -9.29 28.20 -8.72
C ASN A 655 -10.35 29.26 -9.11
N PRO A 656 -10.60 29.49 -10.42
CA PRO A 656 -11.51 30.54 -10.91
C PRO A 656 -12.94 30.37 -10.38
N PHE A 657 -13.32 29.13 -10.10
CA PHE A 657 -14.61 28.78 -9.50
C PHE A 657 -14.37 27.78 -8.36
N PRO A 658 -15.24 27.74 -7.34
CA PRO A 658 -15.21 26.69 -6.32
C PRO A 658 -15.14 25.24 -6.86
N SER A 659 -15.73 25.03 -8.05
CA SER A 659 -15.84 23.74 -8.73
C SER A 659 -14.69 23.41 -9.68
N LEU A 660 -13.71 24.30 -9.86
CA LEU A 660 -12.61 24.10 -10.82
C LEU A 660 -11.31 24.63 -10.24
N GLY A 661 -10.31 23.77 -10.17
CA GLY A 661 -8.93 24.10 -9.82
C GLY A 661 -7.98 23.73 -10.95
N LEU A 662 -7.04 24.61 -11.25
CA LEU A 662 -5.92 24.37 -12.13
C LEU A 662 -4.64 24.54 -11.33
N PHE A 663 -3.64 23.69 -11.52
CA PHE A 663 -2.36 23.85 -10.86
C PHE A 663 -1.18 23.48 -11.74
N ALA A 664 -0.03 24.05 -11.42
CA ALA A 664 1.26 23.62 -11.93
C ALA A 664 2.26 23.52 -10.77
N ARG A 665 3.16 22.54 -10.83
CA ARG A 665 4.12 22.25 -9.77
C ARG A 665 5.45 21.80 -10.35
N LEU A 666 6.53 22.24 -9.72
CA LEU A 666 7.89 21.77 -9.94
C LEU A 666 8.46 21.24 -8.63
N THR A 667 9.18 20.12 -8.72
CA THR A 667 9.80 19.48 -7.56
C THR A 667 11.18 18.97 -7.92
N ARG A 668 12.15 19.18 -7.03
CA ARG A 668 13.48 18.58 -7.10
C ARG A 668 13.76 17.83 -5.80
N ILE A 669 14.25 16.60 -5.93
CA ILE A 669 14.48 15.70 -4.80
C ILE A 669 15.90 15.16 -4.91
N ALA A 670 16.60 15.11 -3.80
CA ALA A 670 17.84 14.40 -3.58
C ALA A 670 17.54 13.14 -2.78
N ARG A 671 17.23 12.02 -3.45
CA ARG A 671 16.98 10.74 -2.76
C ARG A 671 18.31 10.24 -2.19
N LEU A 672 18.37 10.10 -0.88
CA LEU A 672 19.54 9.60 -0.17
C LEU A 672 19.60 8.06 -0.27
N PRO A 673 20.81 7.46 -0.28
CA PRO A 673 20.98 6.00 -0.26
C PRO A 673 20.36 5.34 0.97
N SER A 674 19.81 4.14 0.79
CA SER A 674 19.34 3.29 1.88
C SER A 674 20.52 2.60 2.59
N ALA A 675 20.40 2.35 3.90
CA ALA A 675 21.37 1.53 4.63
C ALA A 675 21.47 0.10 4.08
N SER A 676 20.39 -0.40 3.48
CA SER A 676 20.37 -1.72 2.87
C SER A 676 21.25 -1.83 1.63
N GLU A 677 21.66 -0.72 1.01
CA GLU A 677 22.56 -0.77 -0.16
C GLU A 677 24.00 -1.21 0.20
N PHE A 678 24.32 -1.25 1.50
CA PHE A 678 25.66 -1.54 2.03
C PHE A 678 25.79 -2.89 2.75
N TYR A 679 24.71 -3.66 2.95
CA TYR A 679 24.81 -4.91 3.72
C TYR A 679 25.64 -5.99 3.01
N ALA A 680 25.61 -6.04 1.68
CA ALA A 680 26.40 -7.00 0.89
C ALA A 680 27.73 -6.41 0.39
N SER A 681 27.79 -5.08 0.30
CA SER A 681 28.91 -4.34 -0.31
C SER A 681 29.28 -3.11 0.53
N PRO A 682 29.98 -3.29 1.67
CA PRO A 682 30.24 -2.23 2.66
C PRO A 682 31.14 -1.11 2.13
N ASN A 683 31.97 -1.41 1.12
CA ASN A 683 32.95 -0.50 0.50
C ASN A 683 32.64 -0.19 -0.97
N ARG A 684 31.37 -0.33 -1.39
CA ARG A 684 30.96 0.15 -2.71
C ARG A 684 31.25 1.65 -2.85
N THR A 685 31.47 2.10 -4.09
CA THR A 685 31.81 3.49 -4.46
C THR A 685 30.90 4.05 -5.56
N ASP A 686 30.02 3.21 -6.11
CA ASP A 686 29.06 3.56 -7.15
C ASP A 686 27.77 4.17 -6.56
N GLU A 687 27.62 4.20 -5.23
CA GLU A 687 26.51 4.81 -4.54
C GLU A 687 26.46 6.32 -4.76
N ALA A 688 25.26 6.85 -4.98
CA ALA A 688 25.07 8.27 -5.17
C ALA A 688 23.70 8.70 -4.69
N ILE A 689 23.63 9.96 -4.26
CA ILE A 689 22.37 10.68 -4.16
C ILE A 689 21.74 10.67 -5.56
N VAL A 690 20.51 10.18 -5.66
CA VAL A 690 19.77 10.13 -6.93
C VAL A 690 18.98 11.44 -7.07
N PRO A 691 19.37 12.35 -7.99
CA PRO A 691 18.63 13.57 -8.24
C PRO A 691 17.38 13.27 -9.06
N ILE A 692 16.24 13.77 -8.60
CA ILE A 692 14.95 13.58 -9.25
C ILE A 692 14.37 14.95 -9.55
N THR A 693 13.92 15.15 -10.78
CA THR A 693 13.17 16.33 -11.19
C THR A 693 11.78 15.91 -11.63
N MET A 694 10.76 16.59 -11.12
CA MET A 694 9.37 16.34 -11.48
C MET A 694 8.67 17.65 -11.83
N ALA A 695 7.81 17.57 -12.84
CA ALA A 695 6.88 18.63 -13.21
C ALA A 695 5.48 18.04 -13.29
N GLU A 696 4.49 18.77 -12.79
CA GLU A 696 3.08 18.39 -12.83
C GLU A 696 2.22 19.57 -13.26
N ALA A 697 1.20 19.31 -14.06
CA ALA A 697 0.14 20.27 -14.36
C ALA A 697 -1.20 19.55 -14.33
N GLY A 698 -2.16 20.09 -13.57
CA GLY A 698 -3.39 19.38 -13.31
C GLY A 698 -4.64 20.24 -13.33
N LEU A 699 -5.75 19.58 -13.63
CA LEU A 699 -7.11 20.11 -13.57
C LEU A 699 -7.94 19.23 -12.63
N ILE A 700 -8.62 19.87 -11.69
CA ILE A 700 -9.56 19.22 -10.77
C ILE A 700 -10.91 19.91 -10.96
N ALA A 701 -11.93 19.14 -11.36
CA ALA A 701 -13.29 19.62 -11.55
C ALA A 701 -14.25 18.84 -10.67
N THR A 702 -15.07 19.56 -9.90
CA THR A 702 -16.02 18.97 -8.95
C THR A 702 -17.43 19.52 -9.18
N ARG A 703 -18.40 18.62 -9.30
CA ARG A 703 -19.84 18.92 -9.38
C ARG A 703 -20.59 18.00 -8.42
N PRO A 704 -21.85 18.30 -8.05
CA PRO A 704 -22.59 17.47 -7.09
C PRO A 704 -22.76 15.99 -7.49
N ARG A 705 -22.73 15.67 -8.79
CA ARG A 705 -22.90 14.30 -9.30
C ARG A 705 -21.62 13.69 -9.83
N TRP A 706 -20.55 14.45 -10.04
CA TRP A 706 -19.32 13.90 -10.58
C TRP A 706 -18.09 14.71 -10.17
N ASN A 707 -16.96 14.04 -10.10
CA ASN A 707 -15.65 14.67 -9.99
C ASN A 707 -14.71 14.10 -11.07
N LEU A 708 -13.74 14.90 -11.45
CA LEU A 708 -12.71 14.54 -12.40
C LEU A 708 -11.40 15.20 -11.98
N SER A 709 -10.33 14.43 -12.00
CA SER A 709 -8.96 14.89 -11.89
C SER A 709 -8.19 14.41 -13.12
N ALA A 710 -7.47 15.32 -13.76
CA ALA A 710 -6.58 15.05 -14.87
C ALA A 710 -5.24 15.73 -14.60
N VAL A 711 -4.17 14.94 -14.49
CA VAL A 711 -2.84 15.43 -14.09
C VAL A 711 -1.81 14.93 -15.08
N GLY A 712 -1.25 15.85 -15.87
CA GLY A 712 -0.06 15.60 -16.66
C GLY A 712 1.17 15.63 -15.76
N PHE A 713 2.10 14.70 -15.97
CA PHE A 713 3.34 14.65 -15.21
C PHE A 713 4.54 14.38 -16.13
N ALA A 714 5.70 14.87 -15.71
CA ALA A 714 6.99 14.50 -16.25
C ALA A 714 7.96 14.23 -15.10
N THR A 715 8.69 13.12 -15.14
CA THR A 715 9.69 12.73 -14.15
C THR A 715 11.02 12.42 -14.84
N HIS A 716 12.11 12.80 -14.19
CA HIS A 716 13.47 12.49 -14.62
C HIS A 716 14.33 12.12 -13.41
N PHE A 717 14.93 10.93 -13.43
CA PHE A 717 15.85 10.42 -12.43
C PHE A 717 17.23 10.35 -13.06
N ALA A 718 18.20 11.04 -12.46
CA ALA A 718 19.59 10.94 -12.89
C ALA A 718 20.33 9.91 -12.03
N ARG A 719 21.19 9.10 -12.64
CA ARG A 719 22.08 8.15 -11.96
C ARG A 719 21.37 7.13 -11.05
N LEU A 720 20.29 6.53 -11.52
CA LEU A 720 19.60 5.46 -10.80
C LEU A 720 20.37 4.13 -10.94
N PRO A 721 20.81 3.49 -9.83
CA PRO A 721 21.43 2.17 -9.89
C PRO A 721 20.40 1.07 -10.13
N PHE A 722 20.74 0.13 -11.01
CA PHE A 722 20.03 -1.11 -11.26
C PHE A 722 20.95 -2.26 -10.89
N THR A 723 20.58 -2.99 -9.84
CA THR A 723 21.34 -4.15 -9.36
C THR A 723 20.55 -5.43 -9.61
N ASP A 724 21.18 -6.39 -10.26
CA ASP A 724 20.66 -7.75 -10.39
C ASP A 724 21.58 -8.77 -9.74
N TYR A 725 20.97 -9.82 -9.19
CA TYR A 725 21.65 -11.03 -8.76
C TYR A 725 21.37 -12.12 -9.78
N ARG A 726 22.39 -12.49 -10.56
CA ARG A 726 22.31 -13.57 -11.54
C ARG A 726 22.76 -14.87 -10.89
N PHE A 727 21.89 -15.87 -10.91
CA PHE A 727 22.24 -17.22 -10.46
C PHE A 727 22.84 -18.02 -11.61
N ASP A 728 24.04 -18.55 -11.41
CA ASP A 728 24.69 -19.48 -12.33
C ASP A 728 24.40 -20.92 -11.89
N THR A 729 23.67 -21.67 -12.72
CA THR A 729 23.20 -23.02 -12.40
C THR A 729 24.30 -24.08 -12.40
N VAL A 730 25.45 -23.81 -13.03
CA VAL A 730 26.57 -24.77 -13.14
C VAL A 730 27.50 -24.60 -11.96
N SER A 731 27.95 -23.37 -11.70
CA SER A 731 28.81 -23.05 -10.55
C SER A 731 28.05 -22.93 -9.24
N ASN A 732 26.71 -22.93 -9.29
CA ASN A 732 25.83 -22.74 -8.14
C ASN A 732 26.21 -21.49 -7.32
N SER A 733 26.45 -20.39 -8.03
CA SER A 733 26.96 -19.15 -7.47
C SER A 733 26.13 -17.96 -7.93
N TYR A 734 26.16 -16.90 -7.12
CA TYR A 734 25.50 -15.63 -7.44
C TYR A 734 26.54 -14.60 -7.88
N ALA A 735 26.28 -13.97 -9.01
CA ALA A 735 27.00 -12.78 -9.44
C ALA A 735 26.09 -11.56 -9.28
N GLU A 736 26.55 -10.58 -8.51
CA GLU A 736 25.91 -9.27 -8.46
C GLU A 736 26.40 -8.42 -9.64
N ARG A 737 25.46 -7.72 -10.26
CA ARG A 737 25.75 -6.78 -11.33
C ARG A 737 24.98 -5.50 -11.09
N THR A 738 25.71 -4.40 -10.94
CA THR A 738 25.13 -3.06 -10.90
C THR A 738 25.45 -2.28 -12.16
N SER A 739 24.48 -1.54 -12.68
CA SER A 739 24.70 -0.53 -13.71
C SER A 739 23.84 0.70 -13.44
N ILE A 740 24.34 1.87 -13.79
CA ILE A 740 23.71 3.14 -13.50
C ILE A 740 23.08 3.68 -14.79
N ALA A 741 21.84 4.14 -14.70
CA ALA A 741 21.12 4.72 -15.82
C ALA A 741 20.33 5.95 -15.40
N ASP A 742 20.05 6.83 -16.36
CA ASP A 742 19.01 7.83 -16.20
C ASP A 742 17.66 7.23 -16.60
N THR A 743 16.57 7.72 -16.02
CA THR A 743 15.21 7.33 -16.43
C THR A 743 14.31 8.54 -16.57
N SER A 744 13.35 8.47 -17.49
CA SER A 744 12.38 9.54 -17.67
C SER A 744 10.99 8.96 -17.96
N SER A 745 9.94 9.61 -17.47
CA SER A 745 8.57 9.29 -17.86
C SER A 745 7.78 10.58 -18.09
N ILE A 746 6.98 10.62 -19.15
CA ILE A 746 5.95 11.64 -19.35
C ILE A 746 4.60 10.92 -19.43
N GLY A 747 3.58 11.47 -18.79
CA GLY A 747 2.29 10.79 -18.71
C GLY A 747 1.13 11.67 -18.29
N LEU A 748 -0.05 11.04 -18.27
CA LEU A 748 -1.33 11.59 -17.90
C LEU A 748 -2.04 10.62 -16.94
N GLU A 749 -2.39 11.12 -15.76
CA GLU A 749 -3.23 10.44 -14.77
C GLU A 749 -4.65 10.99 -14.87
N LEU A 750 -5.63 10.11 -15.03
CA LEU A 750 -7.05 10.44 -15.01
C LEU A 750 -7.72 9.70 -13.86
N ALA A 751 -8.57 10.39 -13.11
CA ALA A 751 -9.37 9.80 -12.05
C ALA A 751 -10.74 10.48 -11.97
N GLY A 752 -11.81 9.72 -11.81
CA GLY A 752 -13.13 10.31 -11.68
C GLY A 752 -14.16 9.39 -11.09
N HIS A 753 -15.17 10.00 -10.47
CA HIS A 753 -16.37 9.36 -9.97
C HIS A 753 -17.58 10.07 -10.58
N ALA A 754 -18.59 9.32 -11.02
CA ALA A 754 -19.84 9.87 -11.53
C ALA A 754 -21.06 9.08 -11.05
N LYS A 755 -22.06 9.79 -10.52
CA LYS A 755 -23.43 9.31 -10.25
C LYS A 755 -24.29 9.55 -11.49
N LEU A 756 -24.32 8.55 -12.37
CA LEU A 756 -25.06 8.55 -13.64
C LEU A 756 -26.58 8.46 -13.41
N ILE A 757 -27.37 8.31 -14.48
CA ILE A 757 -28.85 8.27 -14.40
C ILE A 757 -29.30 7.03 -13.61
N GLY A 758 -30.28 7.21 -12.73
CA GLY A 758 -30.82 6.13 -11.90
C GLY A 758 -29.85 5.64 -10.82
N PRO A 759 -29.78 4.32 -10.55
CA PRO A 759 -28.92 3.75 -9.51
C PRO A 759 -27.44 3.63 -9.90
N LEU A 760 -27.09 3.96 -11.15
CA LEU A 760 -25.78 3.71 -11.72
C LEU A 760 -24.72 4.73 -11.25
N GLN A 761 -23.57 4.20 -10.84
CA GLN A 761 -22.35 4.93 -10.51
C GLN A 761 -21.18 4.35 -11.28
N LEU A 762 -20.20 5.20 -11.57
CA LEU A 762 -19.00 4.82 -12.28
C LEU A 762 -17.78 5.43 -11.60
N ASP A 763 -16.86 4.58 -11.17
CA ASP A 763 -15.50 4.97 -10.77
C ASP A 763 -14.54 4.60 -11.89
N MET A 764 -13.67 5.53 -12.29
CA MET A 764 -12.70 5.32 -13.36
C MET A 764 -11.33 5.87 -12.97
N GLN A 765 -10.29 5.15 -13.38
CA GLN A 765 -8.90 5.56 -13.21
C GLN A 765 -8.11 5.10 -14.43
N ALA A 766 -7.25 5.97 -14.96
CA ALA A 766 -6.34 5.62 -16.03
C ALA A 766 -4.98 6.28 -15.81
N THR A 767 -3.93 5.59 -16.20
CA THR A 767 -2.57 6.14 -16.27
C THR A 767 -1.99 5.79 -17.61
N LEU A 768 -1.71 6.82 -18.41
CA LEU A 768 -1.01 6.72 -19.68
C LEU A 768 0.38 7.29 -19.48
N GLN A 769 1.42 6.58 -19.88
CA GLN A 769 2.80 7.03 -19.69
C GLN A 769 3.76 6.44 -20.72
N ASP A 770 4.85 7.14 -20.99
CA ASP A 770 5.98 6.64 -21.79
C ASP A 770 7.27 6.58 -20.95
N PRO A 771 7.43 5.52 -20.13
CA PRO A 771 8.56 5.34 -19.24
C PRO A 771 9.76 4.81 -20.03
N ARG A 772 10.90 5.52 -20.05
CA ARG A 772 12.09 5.15 -20.82
C ARG A 772 13.40 5.22 -20.05
N TYR A 773 14.34 4.36 -20.42
CA TYR A 773 15.76 4.48 -20.09
C TYR A 773 16.40 5.63 -20.86
N ARG A 774 17.31 6.35 -20.22
CA ARG A 774 18.11 7.46 -20.76
C ARG A 774 19.57 7.22 -20.42
N ASN A 775 20.47 7.61 -21.33
CA ASN A 775 21.92 7.51 -21.13
C ASN A 775 22.37 6.14 -20.59
N PHE A 776 21.81 5.05 -21.13
CA PHE A 776 22.01 3.73 -20.57
C PHE A 776 22.70 2.82 -21.57
N SER A 777 23.90 2.37 -21.21
CA SER A 777 24.60 1.29 -21.86
C SER A 777 25.20 0.36 -20.82
N TYR A 778 25.22 -0.94 -21.11
CA TYR A 778 25.79 -1.95 -20.22
C TYR A 778 26.43 -3.09 -21.02
N ILE A 779 27.35 -3.83 -20.40
CA ILE A 779 28.08 -4.94 -21.04
C ILE A 779 27.37 -6.26 -20.76
N GLU A 780 26.64 -6.85 -21.71
CA GLU A 780 26.10 -8.20 -21.56
C GLU A 780 27.16 -9.25 -21.92
N LEU A 781 27.18 -10.40 -21.24
CA LEU A 781 27.92 -11.57 -21.71
C LEU A 781 27.04 -12.40 -22.64
N SER A 782 27.21 -12.24 -23.95
CA SER A 782 26.52 -13.06 -24.95
C SER A 782 27.44 -14.20 -25.39
N SER A 783 27.04 -15.45 -25.12
CA SER A 783 27.85 -16.66 -25.39
C SER A 783 29.27 -16.58 -24.83
N GLY A 784 29.41 -16.04 -23.61
CA GLY A 784 30.70 -15.88 -22.92
C GLY A 784 31.55 -14.71 -23.38
N ARG A 785 31.08 -13.88 -24.32
CA ARG A 785 31.79 -12.69 -24.81
C ARG A 785 31.11 -11.38 -24.36
N PRO A 786 31.87 -10.37 -23.91
CA PRO A 786 31.31 -9.08 -23.54
C PRO A 786 30.82 -8.32 -24.78
N VAL A 787 29.55 -7.92 -24.77
CA VAL A 787 28.88 -7.12 -25.80
C VAL A 787 28.28 -5.88 -25.16
N THR A 788 28.69 -4.71 -25.59
CA THR A 788 28.08 -3.44 -25.13
C THR A 788 26.71 -3.27 -25.78
N ARG A 789 25.66 -3.19 -24.98
CA ARG A 789 24.31 -2.84 -25.41
C ARG A 789 23.98 -1.42 -25.02
N ASN A 790 23.59 -0.62 -26.01
CA ASN A 790 22.93 0.67 -25.77
C ASN A 790 21.41 0.44 -25.78
N VAL A 791 20.77 0.74 -24.65
CA VAL A 791 19.34 0.54 -24.42
C VAL A 791 18.63 1.88 -24.15
N THR A 792 19.30 2.99 -24.50
CA THR A 792 18.70 4.32 -24.43
C THR A 792 17.45 4.38 -25.30
N GLY A 793 16.34 4.79 -24.72
CA GLY A 793 15.04 4.85 -25.39
C GLY A 793 14.15 3.61 -25.20
N ASN A 794 14.68 2.50 -24.66
CA ASN A 794 13.88 1.33 -24.30
C ASN A 794 12.88 1.66 -23.19
N GLN A 795 11.75 0.94 -23.19
CA GLN A 795 10.73 1.02 -22.15
C GLN A 795 11.30 0.48 -20.83
N LEU A 796 10.99 1.14 -19.72
CA LEU A 796 11.39 0.67 -18.39
C LEU A 796 10.79 -0.70 -18.07
N VAL A 797 11.61 -1.55 -17.46
CA VAL A 797 11.23 -2.91 -17.09
C VAL A 797 9.96 -2.94 -16.23
N ARG A 798 9.03 -3.83 -16.59
CA ARG A 798 7.74 -4.09 -15.90
C ARG A 798 6.81 -2.90 -15.69
N VAL A 799 7.09 -1.72 -16.25
CA VAL A 799 6.17 -0.58 -16.15
C VAL A 799 5.23 -0.56 -17.36
N PRO A 800 3.91 -0.70 -17.20
CA PRO A 800 2.95 -0.61 -18.31
C PRO A 800 2.81 0.83 -18.81
N ARG A 801 2.59 0.99 -20.13
CA ARG A 801 2.27 2.28 -20.75
C ARG A 801 0.82 2.71 -20.51
N LEU A 802 -0.08 1.74 -20.35
CA LEU A 802 -1.47 1.96 -19.98
C LEU A 802 -1.84 1.07 -18.79
N SER A 803 -2.34 1.69 -17.73
CA SER A 803 -3.09 1.05 -16.65
C SER A 803 -4.49 1.65 -16.62
N LEU A 804 -5.52 0.81 -16.61
CA LEU A 804 -6.93 1.22 -16.64
C LEU A 804 -7.71 0.45 -15.59
N ARG A 805 -8.55 1.17 -14.83
CA ARG A 805 -9.54 0.61 -13.91
C ARG A 805 -10.89 1.27 -14.18
N ILE A 806 -11.91 0.45 -14.45
CA ILE A 806 -13.29 0.88 -14.64
C ILE A 806 -14.17 0.06 -13.70
N ALA A 807 -14.87 0.70 -12.78
CA ALA A 807 -15.67 0.06 -11.76
C ALA A 807 -17.11 0.60 -11.74
N PRO A 808 -18.02 0.07 -12.58
CA PRO A 808 -19.43 0.40 -12.52
C PRO A 808 -20.10 -0.23 -11.30
N SER A 809 -21.10 0.46 -10.74
CA SER A 809 -21.91 -0.09 -9.65
C SER A 809 -23.34 0.44 -9.64
N LEU A 810 -24.26 -0.37 -9.12
CA LEU A 810 -25.68 -0.07 -9.01
C LEU A 810 -26.08 -0.01 -7.53
N ASP A 811 -26.52 1.15 -7.05
CA ASP A 811 -27.13 1.31 -5.72
C ASP A 811 -28.64 1.10 -5.80
N LEU A 812 -29.09 -0.11 -5.52
CA LEU A 812 -30.48 -0.56 -5.60
C LEU A 812 -31.20 -0.41 -4.25
N PHE A 813 -32.55 -0.41 -4.31
CA PHE A 813 -33.42 -0.40 -3.13
C PHE A 813 -33.09 0.73 -2.13
N ARG A 814 -32.87 1.94 -2.64
CA ARG A 814 -32.48 3.13 -1.84
C ARG A 814 -31.16 2.92 -1.08
N GLY A 815 -30.19 2.23 -1.69
CA GLY A 815 -28.85 2.01 -1.14
C GLY A 815 -28.76 0.86 -0.13
N LYS A 816 -29.78 -0.01 -0.07
CA LYS A 816 -29.72 -1.25 0.73
C LYS A 816 -28.92 -2.34 0.06
N LEU A 817 -28.83 -2.35 -1.28
CA LEU A 817 -28.03 -3.30 -2.04
C LEU A 817 -27.15 -2.53 -3.02
N ARG A 818 -25.85 -2.79 -3.01
CA ARG A 818 -24.91 -2.33 -4.03
C ARG A 818 -24.34 -3.52 -4.76
N VAL A 819 -24.47 -3.53 -6.08
CA VAL A 819 -23.84 -4.53 -6.97
C VAL A 819 -22.78 -3.80 -7.78
N GLY A 820 -21.55 -4.29 -7.75
CA GLY A 820 -20.41 -3.69 -8.44
C GLY A 820 -19.71 -4.68 -9.36
N GLY A 821 -19.23 -4.18 -10.49
CA GLY A 821 -18.23 -4.85 -11.33
C GLY A 821 -16.96 -4.02 -11.36
N GLU A 822 -15.84 -4.65 -11.68
CA GLU A 822 -14.57 -3.95 -11.91
C GLU A 822 -13.79 -4.65 -13.01
N LEU A 823 -13.37 -3.85 -13.99
CA LEU A 823 -12.43 -4.23 -15.03
C LEU A 823 -11.11 -3.51 -14.77
N MET A 824 -10.03 -4.28 -14.64
CA MET A 824 -8.67 -3.77 -14.70
C MET A 824 -8.01 -4.23 -15.99
N HIS A 825 -7.24 -3.36 -16.64
CA HIS A 825 -6.47 -3.68 -17.83
C HIS A 825 -5.08 -3.06 -17.77
N TYR A 826 -4.07 -3.86 -18.14
CA TYR A 826 -2.69 -3.43 -18.21
C TYR A 826 -2.11 -3.77 -19.58
N SER A 827 -1.49 -2.79 -20.24
CA SER A 827 -0.81 -2.99 -21.51
C SER A 827 0.39 -3.93 -21.39
N SER A 828 0.84 -4.47 -22.52
CA SER A 828 2.08 -5.23 -22.56
C SER A 828 3.28 -4.42 -22.09
N ARG A 829 4.29 -5.12 -21.58
CA ARG A 829 5.54 -4.55 -21.06
C ARG A 829 6.67 -5.55 -21.21
N PHE A 830 7.85 -5.25 -20.67
CA PHE A 830 9.03 -6.09 -20.80
C PHE A 830 9.55 -6.55 -19.44
N ALA A 831 10.05 -7.77 -19.37
CA ALA A 831 10.67 -8.34 -18.18
C ALA A 831 12.17 -7.99 -18.06
N ASP A 832 12.77 -7.50 -19.15
CA ASP A 832 14.20 -7.21 -19.28
C ASP A 832 14.47 -5.78 -19.78
N ILE A 833 15.67 -5.29 -19.47
CA ILE A 833 16.14 -3.95 -19.85
C ILE A 833 16.28 -3.83 -21.39
N ALA A 834 16.70 -4.90 -22.05
CA ALA A 834 16.88 -4.93 -23.51
C ALA A 834 15.54 -4.94 -24.28
N ASN A 835 14.40 -5.05 -23.59
CA ASN A 835 13.05 -5.13 -24.19
C ASN A 835 12.90 -6.31 -25.17
N THR A 836 13.50 -7.46 -24.84
CA THR A 836 13.42 -8.69 -25.64
C THR A 836 12.42 -9.70 -25.08
N GLN A 837 12.06 -9.58 -23.80
CA GLN A 837 11.20 -10.49 -23.06
C GLN A 837 9.83 -9.84 -22.81
N ARG A 838 8.89 -10.03 -23.74
CA ARG A 838 7.57 -9.40 -23.66
C ARG A 838 6.65 -10.11 -22.65
N LEU A 839 6.12 -9.35 -21.71
CA LEU A 839 4.98 -9.72 -20.88
C LEU A 839 3.68 -9.28 -21.59
N PRO A 840 2.77 -10.20 -21.94
CA PRO A 840 1.52 -9.86 -22.63
C PRO A 840 0.65 -8.89 -21.84
N ALA A 841 -0.20 -8.15 -22.57
CA ALA A 841 -1.29 -7.39 -21.95
C ALA A 841 -2.29 -8.37 -21.33
N PHE A 842 -2.95 -7.96 -20.24
CA PHE A 842 -3.98 -8.78 -19.61
C PHE A 842 -5.08 -7.92 -18.99
N SER A 843 -6.22 -8.54 -18.74
CA SER A 843 -7.36 -7.93 -18.07
C SER A 843 -7.88 -8.82 -16.95
N LEU A 844 -8.32 -8.20 -15.86
CA LEU A 844 -8.97 -8.85 -14.73
C LEU A 844 -10.40 -8.36 -14.61
N LEU A 845 -11.33 -9.30 -14.42
CA LEU A 845 -12.73 -9.01 -14.14
C LEU A 845 -13.06 -9.41 -12.70
N ASN A 846 -13.54 -8.46 -11.91
CA ASN A 846 -13.93 -8.64 -10.51
C ASN A 846 -15.40 -8.25 -10.32
N ALA A 847 -16.02 -8.78 -9.27
CA ALA A 847 -17.37 -8.41 -8.86
C ALA A 847 -17.49 -8.25 -7.35
N SER A 848 -18.43 -7.41 -6.94
CA SER A 848 -18.77 -7.22 -5.53
C SER A 848 -20.28 -7.09 -5.33
N LEU A 849 -20.76 -7.55 -4.18
CA LEU A 849 -22.12 -7.36 -3.71
C LEU A 849 -22.07 -6.90 -2.26
N ASN A 850 -22.80 -5.85 -1.92
CA ASN A 850 -22.85 -5.32 -0.56
C ASN A 850 -24.30 -5.04 -0.17
N ALA A 851 -24.81 -5.72 0.85
CA ALA A 851 -26.19 -5.62 1.31
C ALA A 851 -26.24 -5.11 2.75
N LYS A 852 -27.05 -4.08 3.02
CA LYS A 852 -27.46 -3.68 4.36
C LYS A 852 -28.69 -4.51 4.73
N LEU A 853 -28.50 -5.54 5.55
CA LEU A 853 -29.56 -6.45 5.99
C LEU A 853 -30.45 -5.75 7.04
N THR A 854 -29.82 -5.00 7.94
CA THR A 854 -30.48 -4.12 8.91
C THR A 854 -29.67 -2.81 9.02
N ASP A 855 -30.07 -1.92 9.93
CA ASP A 855 -29.29 -0.70 10.20
C ASP A 855 -27.93 -0.99 10.85
N ARG A 856 -27.75 -2.19 11.43
CA ARG A 856 -26.53 -2.60 12.15
C ARG A 856 -25.80 -3.77 11.48
N VAL A 857 -26.49 -4.55 10.66
CA VAL A 857 -25.93 -5.76 10.03
C VAL A 857 -25.79 -5.54 8.54
N SER A 858 -24.58 -5.80 8.03
CA SER A 858 -24.29 -5.78 6.60
C SER A 858 -23.57 -7.04 6.16
N PHE A 859 -23.81 -7.41 4.90
CA PHE A 859 -23.17 -8.52 4.23
C PHE A 859 -22.41 -7.99 3.01
N ALA A 860 -21.20 -8.48 2.79
CA ALA A 860 -20.40 -8.20 1.60
C ALA A 860 -19.93 -9.52 0.97
N LEU A 861 -19.90 -9.57 -0.36
CA LEU A 861 -19.34 -10.67 -1.14
C LEU A 861 -18.42 -10.06 -2.19
N ASN A 862 -17.17 -10.50 -2.24
CA ASN A 862 -16.17 -10.05 -3.21
C ASN A 862 -15.64 -11.25 -3.97
N ALA A 863 -15.56 -11.13 -5.30
CA ALA A 863 -15.00 -12.14 -6.18
C ALA A 863 -13.94 -11.49 -7.08
N THR A 864 -12.73 -12.03 -7.06
CA THR A 864 -11.60 -11.54 -7.84
C THR A 864 -11.22 -12.53 -8.95
N ASN A 865 -10.66 -12.02 -10.04
CA ASN A 865 -10.25 -12.78 -11.23
C ASN A 865 -11.32 -13.79 -11.71
N LEU A 866 -12.54 -13.31 -11.95
CA LEU A 866 -13.69 -14.12 -12.36
C LEU A 866 -13.42 -14.94 -13.63
N THR A 867 -12.54 -14.48 -14.51
CA THR A 867 -12.20 -15.17 -15.76
C THR A 867 -11.05 -16.15 -15.62
N ASN A 868 -10.41 -16.26 -14.45
CA ASN A 868 -9.14 -17.00 -14.28
C ASN A 868 -8.10 -16.57 -15.32
N ALA A 869 -7.99 -15.25 -15.56
CA ALA A 869 -7.02 -14.73 -16.51
C ALA A 869 -5.60 -15.01 -16.00
N LEU A 870 -4.75 -15.56 -16.88
CA LEU A 870 -3.33 -15.77 -16.65
C LEU A 870 -2.55 -14.49 -16.97
N GLY A 871 -2.71 -13.47 -16.13
CA GLY A 871 -1.97 -12.21 -16.24
C GLY A 871 -0.61 -12.31 -15.57
N LEU A 872 0.49 -12.17 -16.30
CA LEU A 872 1.82 -12.11 -15.69
C LEU A 872 2.04 -10.73 -15.09
N THR A 873 2.44 -10.63 -13.82
CA THR A 873 2.82 -9.40 -13.09
C THR A 873 4.33 -9.17 -13.11
N GLU A 874 5.12 -10.23 -12.99
CA GLU A 874 6.58 -10.23 -12.97
C GLU A 874 7.15 -11.27 -13.95
N GLY A 875 8.35 -11.02 -14.52
CA GLY A 875 9.05 -11.96 -15.41
C GLY A 875 9.89 -12.99 -14.64
N ASN A 876 11.03 -13.42 -15.21
CA ASN A 876 12.02 -14.25 -14.51
C ASN A 876 13.10 -13.38 -13.85
N PRO A 877 12.94 -12.98 -12.58
CA PRO A 877 13.87 -12.06 -11.94
C PRO A 877 15.25 -12.66 -11.63
N ARG A 878 15.46 -13.99 -11.72
CA ARG A 878 16.73 -14.66 -11.29
C ARG A 878 17.66 -15.01 -12.46
N VAL A 879 17.19 -14.81 -13.69
CA VAL A 879 18.04 -14.78 -14.89
C VAL A 879 18.76 -13.42 -15.02
N GLY A 880 18.31 -12.41 -14.26
CA GLY A 880 18.78 -11.03 -14.37
C GLY A 880 18.03 -10.28 -15.46
N SER A 881 17.71 -9.01 -15.19
CA SER A 881 17.10 -8.08 -16.14
C SER A 881 18.07 -7.58 -17.21
N PHE A 882 19.38 -7.72 -16.99
CA PHE A 882 20.44 -7.44 -17.96
C PHE A 882 20.58 -8.50 -19.07
N ASP A 883 20.11 -9.74 -18.83
CA ASP A 883 20.24 -10.85 -19.77
C ASP A 883 19.07 -10.82 -20.78
N ALA A 884 19.39 -10.47 -22.02
CA ALA A 884 18.45 -10.47 -23.14
C ALA A 884 18.09 -11.91 -23.55
N GLY A 885 16.83 -12.16 -23.92
CA GLY A 885 16.39 -13.50 -24.35
C GLY A 885 16.23 -14.52 -23.21
N GLY A 886 16.17 -14.09 -21.95
CA GLY A 886 15.85 -14.91 -20.77
C GLY A 886 14.55 -15.73 -20.87
N MET A 887 13.65 -15.36 -21.77
CA MET A 887 12.36 -15.99 -22.06
C MET A 887 12.26 -16.60 -23.47
N SER A 888 13.35 -16.74 -24.23
CA SER A 888 13.29 -17.36 -25.56
C SER A 888 13.50 -18.87 -25.52
N ASN A 889 12.46 -19.59 -25.96
CA ASN A 889 12.34 -21.03 -26.25
C ASN A 889 12.14 -22.00 -25.07
N GLY A 890 10.94 -22.60 -25.02
CA GLY A 890 10.56 -23.68 -24.13
C GLY A 890 9.93 -23.19 -22.82
N TYR A 891 10.63 -23.44 -21.72
CA TYR A 891 10.16 -23.20 -20.35
C TYR A 891 10.78 -21.94 -19.73
N PHE A 892 10.02 -21.26 -18.87
CA PHE A 892 10.48 -20.08 -18.15
C PHE A 892 9.77 -19.95 -16.79
N LEU A 893 10.24 -19.01 -15.97
CA LEU A 893 9.60 -18.64 -14.71
C LEU A 893 8.97 -17.26 -14.85
N ALA A 894 7.73 -17.09 -14.41
CA ALA A 894 7.10 -15.77 -14.27
C ALA A 894 6.09 -15.79 -13.13
N ARG A 895 5.70 -14.63 -12.61
CA ARG A 895 4.68 -14.56 -11.55
C ARG A 895 3.34 -14.17 -12.16
N PRO A 896 2.35 -15.08 -12.20
CA PRO A 896 1.00 -14.74 -12.62
C PRO A 896 0.17 -14.18 -11.45
N GLU A 897 -0.90 -13.50 -11.80
CA GLU A 897 -2.04 -13.23 -10.92
C GLU A 897 -2.59 -14.52 -10.31
N PHE A 898 -3.25 -14.40 -9.17
CA PHE A 898 -3.88 -15.54 -8.52
C PHE A 898 -5.14 -15.99 -9.27
N GLY A 899 -5.50 -17.26 -9.12
CA GLY A 899 -6.78 -17.77 -9.59
C GLY A 899 -7.98 -17.10 -8.91
N ARG A 900 -9.19 -17.40 -9.39
CA ARG A 900 -10.43 -16.87 -8.85
C ARG A 900 -10.54 -17.11 -7.35
N SER A 901 -10.80 -16.05 -6.59
CA SER A 901 -11.08 -16.15 -5.15
C SER A 901 -12.36 -15.42 -4.79
N ILE A 902 -13.10 -15.96 -3.83
CA ILE A 902 -14.37 -15.40 -3.34
C ILE A 902 -14.32 -15.28 -1.83
N ARG A 903 -14.71 -14.12 -1.29
CA ARG A 903 -14.77 -13.85 0.15
C ARG A 903 -16.12 -13.25 0.52
N GLY A 904 -16.79 -13.83 1.51
CA GLY A 904 -18.03 -13.34 2.09
C GLY A 904 -17.78 -12.81 3.50
N THR A 905 -18.26 -11.61 3.81
CA THR A 905 -18.12 -10.95 5.12
C THR A 905 -19.49 -10.62 5.69
N LEU A 906 -19.72 -10.95 6.95
CA LEU A 906 -20.83 -10.43 7.75
C LEU A 906 -20.26 -9.43 8.76
N SER A 907 -20.84 -8.23 8.83
CA SER A 907 -20.41 -7.18 9.75
C SER A 907 -21.57 -6.69 10.60
N LEU A 908 -21.31 -6.51 11.90
CA LEU A 908 -22.18 -5.88 12.89
C LEU A 908 -21.54 -4.56 13.31
N SER A 909 -22.24 -3.44 13.18
CA SER A 909 -21.80 -2.12 13.63
C SER A 909 -22.85 -1.44 14.50
N TYR A 910 -22.42 -0.78 15.56
CA TYR A 910 -23.25 0.04 16.45
C TYR A 910 -22.64 1.42 16.64
#